data_AF-A0A7J2ZZW9-F1
#
_entry.id   AF-A0A7J2ZZW9-F1
#
_cell.length_a   1.000
_cell.length_b   1.000
_cell.length_c   1.000
_cell.angle_alpha   90.00
_cell.angle_beta   90.00
_cell.angle_gamma   90.00
#
_symmetry.space_group_name_H-M   'P 1'
#
loop_
_entity.id
_entity.type
_entity.pdbx_description
1 polymer ?
#
loop_
_entity_poly.entity_id
_entity_poly.type
_entity_poly.pdbx_seq_one_letter_code
_entity_poly.pdbx_strand_id
1 'polypeptide(L)'
;MRWKFLRELHEIEIEFPPYPIYKSYILPYRHAGDKIVDVLEVTEENIENWRSMISNLKKFLRECIEYVADHGDRIDEVAKIELLNDLVVLFFKIPLVRELLPSIIPSPLKAYLFYRLLEEKFEEMKYGREDILERIYTFYDTIVRERFLETGVSRFFDEPKVYDLIERCWFEIPADTRPGLNTSGLIPHLITTAAITWTLATLEKLTREERAILVLAALLHDVGKPFKYHDHLDISVDICKWIIRDLIQPDILDKVTYLVKHHHIDTTDRLVEILKEADVRSSEIDRLQKQFRSLLMEEMENLAGKLGLSLEEFYEKMKTWEIWEEIHRQDPEAIRRLSQVFVIKIRDHLDNFLKVPDLGIQERGASRAEDHQRGILIGLVDIGSIQDFVTSTSELRSLAAASLVIDTVTMSYIPYMLQRSAYPDGPLPLANILYAAGGVIEFIVPETVKEEVEKVLGEVNISLSKHGVPVRWSFTSLLEDHSLTRRKLGENMSLTKYKMKELEYTIQLSTSREVRQVCKICYRRPIELGEYVDTPEGRKETCSTCRKLYAIGSEIHFRNRYESKILFEGLEVSPRDTFGFEWSEAGRSIIELISGHDKEELDSIAGGEVGYEYRNLAVIKLDGNLMGPFMASCISPTDAYERSARIDIALKKSIERACRDLVEAVRSTVRDDSEAGKLISQLKLGVIYAGGDDALLLMPSWTALGFILVVGREFPLNMGGARGLSIGLVVGKSKANLWGLI
;
A
#
# COMPACT_ATOMS: atom_id res chain seq x y z
N MET A 1 0.95 -23.10 35.87
CA MET A 1 1.18 -22.18 37.00
C MET A 1 2.05 -20.95 36.66
N ARG A 2 2.65 -20.82 35.47
CA ARG A 2 3.70 -19.81 35.18
C ARG A 2 3.26 -18.36 34.90
N TRP A 3 1.98 -18.05 34.74
CA TRP A 3 1.51 -16.70 34.33
C TRP A 3 0.33 -16.17 35.16
N LYS A 4 0.46 -16.18 36.49
CA LYS A 4 -0.66 -15.86 37.40
C LYS A 4 -1.03 -14.37 37.51
N PHE A 5 -0.31 -13.48 36.83
CA PHE A 5 -0.53 -12.02 36.83
C PHE A 5 -0.21 -11.46 35.44
N LEU A 6 -1.09 -11.71 34.47
CA LEU A 6 -1.06 -11.02 33.18
C LEU A 6 -1.85 -9.74 33.35
N ARG A 7 -1.23 -8.59 33.07
CA ARG A 7 -1.97 -7.34 32.96
C ARG A 7 -2.88 -7.44 31.74
N GLU A 8 -4.17 -7.16 31.93
CA GLU A 8 -5.04 -6.98 30.79
C GLU A 8 -4.66 -5.71 30.04
N LEU A 9 -4.92 -5.66 28.73
CA LEU A 9 -4.52 -4.52 27.92
C LEU A 9 -5.07 -3.19 28.46
N HIS A 10 -6.27 -3.18 29.07
CA HIS A 10 -6.88 -1.99 29.66
C HIS A 10 -6.28 -1.57 31.02
N GLU A 11 -5.46 -2.42 31.64
CA GLU A 11 -4.78 -2.15 32.91
C GLU A 11 -3.41 -1.46 32.70
N ILE A 12 -2.96 -1.33 31.46
CA ILE A 12 -1.71 -0.63 31.12
C ILE A 12 -1.95 0.87 31.21
N GLU A 13 -1.40 1.49 32.25
CA GLU A 13 -1.44 2.93 32.48
C GLU A 13 -0.66 3.70 31.41
N ILE A 14 -1.10 4.93 31.14
CA ILE A 14 -0.44 5.86 30.24
C ILE A 14 0.45 6.78 31.08
N GLU A 15 1.73 6.85 30.73
CA GLU A 15 2.73 7.70 31.36
C GLU A 15 3.44 8.54 30.30
N PHE A 16 3.07 9.83 30.23
CA PHE A 16 3.77 10.78 29.37
C PHE A 16 5.14 11.13 29.95
N PRO A 17 6.15 11.39 29.10
CA PRO A 17 7.39 12.00 29.53
C PRO A 17 7.14 13.40 30.13
N PRO A 18 8.12 14.00 30.83
CA PRO A 18 7.97 15.31 31.50
C PRO A 18 7.85 16.50 30.52
N TYR A 19 7.60 16.23 29.24
CA TYR A 19 7.36 17.22 28.19
C TYR A 19 6.38 16.67 27.13
N PRO A 20 5.66 17.52 26.38
CA PRO A 20 4.70 17.07 25.38
C PRO A 20 5.36 16.32 24.22
N ILE A 21 4.69 15.26 23.76
CA ILE A 21 5.13 14.49 22.60
C ILE A 21 4.49 15.08 21.35
N TYR A 22 5.28 15.21 20.30
CA TYR A 22 4.81 15.68 19.01
C TYR A 22 5.15 14.67 17.91
N LYS A 23 4.26 14.49 16.95
CA LYS A 23 4.54 13.90 15.64
C LYS A 23 4.75 15.03 14.64
N SER A 24 5.90 15.03 13.98
CA SER A 24 6.25 16.03 12.96
C SER A 24 6.04 15.47 11.56
N TYR A 25 5.47 16.26 10.66
CA TYR A 25 5.14 15.83 9.31
C TYR A 25 6.01 16.52 8.26
N ILE A 26 6.81 15.74 7.54
CA ILE A 26 7.50 16.23 6.34
C ILE A 26 6.42 16.64 5.32
N LEU A 27 5.44 15.77 5.06
CA LEU A 27 4.25 16.07 4.29
C LEU A 27 3.11 16.56 5.19
N PRO A 28 2.71 17.85 5.17
CA PRO A 28 1.72 18.40 6.12
C PRO A 28 0.45 17.53 6.22
N TYR A 29 -0.11 17.38 7.41
CA TYR A 29 -1.21 16.44 7.67
C TYR A 29 -2.57 17.16 7.78
N ARG A 30 -3.63 16.58 7.22
CA ARG A 30 -5.01 17.08 7.41
C ARG A 30 -5.56 16.49 8.70
N HIS A 31 -5.68 17.33 9.72
CA HIS A 31 -6.26 16.96 11.00
C HIS A 31 -7.75 17.38 11.09
N ALA A 32 -8.40 17.05 12.21
CA ALA A 32 -9.81 17.35 12.45
C ALA A 32 -10.18 18.82 12.16
N GLY A 33 -11.36 19.03 11.59
CA GLY A 33 -11.86 20.36 11.22
C GLY A 33 -11.19 20.98 9.97
N ASP A 34 -10.69 20.15 9.05
CA ASP A 34 -9.99 20.57 7.83
C ASP A 34 -8.71 21.39 8.06
N LYS A 35 -8.12 21.29 9.27
CA LYS A 35 -6.90 22.01 9.61
C LYS A 35 -5.68 21.26 9.10
N ILE A 36 -4.87 21.91 8.25
CA ILE A 36 -3.56 21.39 7.85
C ILE A 36 -2.53 21.74 8.93
N VAL A 37 -1.79 20.74 9.40
CA VAL A 37 -0.79 20.88 10.47
C VAL A 37 0.56 20.32 10.06
N ASP A 38 1.63 20.99 10.48
CA ASP A 38 3.01 20.51 10.35
C ASP A 38 3.43 19.61 11.52
N VAL A 39 2.78 19.81 12.66
CA VAL A 39 3.09 19.13 13.92
C VAL A 39 1.78 18.84 14.64
N LEU A 40 1.60 17.60 15.07
CA LEU A 40 0.49 17.14 15.90
C LEU A 40 1.01 16.80 17.30
N GLU A 41 0.31 17.27 18.33
CA GLU A 41 0.56 16.86 19.71
C GLU A 41 -0.08 15.50 19.95
N VAL A 42 0.67 14.56 20.52
CA VAL A 42 0.16 13.23 20.87
C VAL A 42 -0.53 13.33 22.23
N THR A 43 -1.82 13.03 22.24
CA THR A 43 -2.70 13.09 23.42
C THR A 43 -3.10 11.69 23.88
N GLU A 44 -3.78 11.60 25.02
CA GLU A 44 -4.35 10.34 25.52
C GLU A 44 -5.30 9.68 24.51
N GLU A 45 -6.05 10.47 23.72
CA GLU A 45 -6.92 9.92 22.66
C GLU A 45 -6.12 9.14 21.63
N ASN A 46 -4.94 9.64 21.23
CA ASN A 46 -4.10 8.96 20.25
C ASN A 46 -3.56 7.63 20.81
N ILE A 47 -3.24 7.59 22.10
CA ILE A 47 -2.75 6.36 22.77
C ILE A 47 -3.89 5.36 23.00
N GLU A 48 -5.11 5.83 23.24
CA GLU A 48 -6.28 4.95 23.33
C GLU A 48 -6.68 4.38 21.95
N ASN A 49 -6.49 5.16 20.88
CA ASN A 49 -6.59 4.64 19.52
C ASN A 49 -5.55 3.54 19.27
N TRP A 50 -4.30 3.73 19.72
CA TRP A 50 -3.26 2.70 19.66
C TRP A 50 -3.65 1.43 20.44
N ARG A 51 -4.21 1.58 21.64
CA ARG A 51 -4.74 0.46 22.44
C ARG A 51 -5.84 -0.31 21.70
N SER A 52 -6.79 0.42 21.12
CA SER A 52 -7.87 -0.15 20.31
C SER A 52 -7.34 -0.87 19.07
N MET A 53 -6.31 -0.33 18.43
CA MET A 53 -5.64 -0.96 17.28
C MET A 53 -4.98 -2.29 17.69
N ILE A 54 -4.27 -2.33 18.82
CA ILE A 54 -3.68 -3.58 19.35
C ILE A 54 -4.77 -4.63 19.61
N SER A 55 -5.91 -4.21 20.15
CA SER A 55 -7.03 -5.12 20.39
C SER A 55 -7.57 -5.73 19.09
N ASN A 56 -7.70 -4.90 18.06
CA ASN A 56 -8.08 -5.30 16.72
C ASN A 56 -7.05 -6.24 16.08
N LEU A 57 -5.75 -5.97 16.25
CA LEU A 57 -4.68 -6.86 15.77
C LEU A 57 -4.82 -8.27 16.37
N LYS A 58 -4.96 -8.40 17.69
CA LYS A 58 -5.17 -9.72 18.33
C LYS A 58 -6.39 -10.45 17.77
N LYS A 59 -7.51 -9.73 17.61
CA LYS A 59 -8.75 -10.30 17.04
C LYS A 59 -8.51 -10.80 15.62
N PHE A 60 -7.90 -9.98 14.77
CA PHE A 60 -7.57 -10.32 13.39
C PHE A 60 -6.65 -11.55 13.29
N LEU A 61 -5.56 -11.59 14.08
CA LEU A 61 -4.64 -12.73 14.08
C LEU A 61 -5.36 -14.02 14.46
N ARG A 62 -6.23 -13.98 15.47
CA ARG A 62 -7.00 -15.16 15.89
C ARG A 62 -7.95 -15.64 14.79
N GLU A 63 -8.73 -14.73 14.20
CA GLU A 63 -9.67 -15.07 13.11
C GLU A 63 -8.94 -15.68 11.91
N CYS A 64 -7.75 -15.16 11.56
CA CYS A 64 -6.92 -15.72 10.50
C CYS A 64 -6.43 -17.14 10.83
N ILE A 65 -5.93 -17.39 12.04
CA ILE A 65 -5.44 -18.73 12.43
C ILE A 65 -6.60 -19.74 12.52
N GLU A 66 -7.76 -19.32 13.02
CA GLU A 66 -8.99 -20.14 13.02
C GLU A 66 -9.41 -20.47 11.58
N TYR A 67 -9.37 -19.48 10.68
CA TYR A 67 -9.69 -19.67 9.27
C TYR A 67 -8.77 -20.71 8.60
N VAL A 68 -7.45 -20.66 8.83
CA VAL A 68 -6.52 -21.67 8.29
C VAL A 68 -6.86 -23.06 8.84
N ALA A 69 -7.10 -23.18 10.15
CA ALA A 69 -7.42 -24.45 10.78
C ALA A 69 -8.73 -25.06 10.25
N ASP A 70 -9.76 -24.24 10.02
CA ASP A 70 -11.06 -24.68 9.48
C ASP A 70 -10.97 -25.19 8.03
N HIS A 71 -9.97 -24.74 7.28
CA HIS A 71 -9.75 -25.16 5.89
C HIS A 71 -8.84 -26.40 5.76
N GLY A 72 -8.39 -26.96 6.89
CA GLY A 72 -7.67 -28.23 6.94
C GLY A 72 -6.17 -28.15 6.61
N ASP A 73 -5.63 -26.95 6.37
CA ASP A 73 -4.21 -26.72 6.13
C ASP A 73 -3.41 -27.04 7.41
N ARG A 74 -2.37 -27.88 7.28
CA ARG A 74 -1.55 -28.31 8.42
C ARG A 74 -0.28 -27.50 8.46
N ILE A 75 -0.32 -26.36 9.15
CA ILE A 75 0.87 -25.56 9.40
C ILE A 75 1.69 -26.10 10.57
N ASP A 76 2.97 -26.36 10.34
CA ASP A 76 3.92 -26.62 11.42
C ASP A 76 4.14 -25.34 12.27
N GLU A 77 4.70 -25.49 13.46
CA GLU A 77 4.84 -24.34 14.38
C GLU A 77 5.73 -23.23 13.82
N VAL A 78 6.77 -23.55 13.04
CA VAL A 78 7.64 -22.54 12.42
C VAL A 78 6.90 -21.81 11.31
N ALA A 79 6.20 -22.55 10.44
CA ALA A 79 5.33 -21.97 9.42
C ALA A 79 4.22 -21.10 10.01
N LYS A 80 3.70 -21.46 11.19
CA LYS A 80 2.73 -20.65 11.94
C LYS A 80 3.32 -19.32 12.40
N ILE A 81 4.56 -19.29 12.87
CA ILE A 81 5.24 -18.04 13.25
C ILE A 81 5.49 -17.17 12.02
N GLU A 82 5.93 -17.77 10.91
CA GLU A 82 6.10 -17.06 9.63
C GLU A 82 4.78 -16.47 9.13
N LEU A 83 3.67 -17.20 9.26
CA LEU A 83 2.34 -16.70 8.95
C LEU A 83 1.97 -15.53 9.86
N LEU A 84 2.19 -15.63 11.17
CA LEU A 84 1.91 -14.52 12.10
C LEU A 84 2.72 -13.26 11.76
N ASN A 85 3.98 -13.40 11.36
CA ASN A 85 4.81 -12.28 10.91
C ASN A 85 4.15 -11.53 9.74
N ASP A 86 3.70 -12.28 8.73
CA ASP A 86 3.06 -11.71 7.54
C ASP A 86 1.69 -11.11 7.86
N LEU A 87 0.91 -11.74 8.74
CA LEU A 87 -0.40 -11.25 9.15
C LEU A 87 -0.30 -9.92 9.92
N VAL A 88 0.71 -9.75 10.78
CA VAL A 88 0.96 -8.45 11.44
C VAL A 88 1.25 -7.36 10.41
N VAL A 89 2.09 -7.65 9.40
CA VAL A 89 2.40 -6.69 8.34
C VAL A 89 1.18 -6.39 7.46
N LEU A 90 0.38 -7.41 7.10
CA LEU A 90 -0.86 -7.24 6.32
C LEU A 90 -1.89 -6.40 7.06
N PHE A 91 -2.04 -6.63 8.36
CA PHE A 91 -2.93 -5.82 9.22
C PHE A 91 -2.58 -4.33 9.15
N PHE A 92 -1.28 -4.00 9.14
CA PHE A 92 -0.83 -2.62 9.01
C PHE A 92 -0.96 -2.06 7.59
N LYS A 93 -0.74 -2.87 6.54
CA LYS A 93 -0.66 -2.38 5.15
C LYS A 93 -1.98 -2.35 4.39
N ILE A 94 -2.92 -3.28 4.66
CA ILE A 94 -4.23 -3.30 3.99
C ILE A 94 -4.95 -1.95 4.14
N PRO A 95 -4.94 -1.30 5.33
CA PRO A 95 -5.53 0.03 5.52
C PRO A 95 -4.82 1.19 4.80
N LEU A 96 -3.70 0.96 4.12
CA LEU A 96 -3.03 2.00 3.32
C LEU A 96 -3.46 1.98 1.84
N VAL A 97 -4.21 0.95 1.43
CA VAL A 97 -4.67 0.73 0.06
C VAL A 97 -6.19 0.65 0.08
N ARG A 98 -6.85 1.79 -0.02
CA ARG A 98 -8.29 1.88 0.25
C ARG A 98 -9.10 1.18 -0.82
N GLU A 99 -10.19 0.52 -0.45
CA GLU A 99 -11.12 -0.02 -1.44
C GLU A 99 -12.15 1.05 -1.73
N LEU A 100 -12.16 1.52 -2.97
CA LEU A 100 -13.13 2.53 -3.37
C LEU A 100 -14.51 1.89 -3.47
N LEU A 101 -15.48 2.42 -2.72
CA LEU A 101 -16.86 1.93 -2.66
C LEU A 101 -16.87 0.41 -2.37
N PRO A 102 -16.70 -0.02 -1.10
CA PRO A 102 -16.36 -1.40 -0.71
C PRO A 102 -17.11 -2.41 -1.58
N SER A 103 -16.36 -3.07 -2.46
CA SER A 103 -16.88 -3.88 -3.55
C SER A 103 -16.18 -5.23 -3.60
N ILE A 104 -16.87 -6.22 -4.17
CA ILE A 104 -16.54 -7.65 -4.14
C ILE A 104 -15.25 -8.03 -4.91
N ILE A 105 -14.46 -7.07 -5.40
CA ILE A 105 -13.11 -7.39 -5.87
C ILE A 105 -12.18 -7.03 -4.71
N PRO A 106 -11.51 -8.00 -4.07
CA PRO A 106 -10.58 -7.67 -3.00
C PRO A 106 -9.50 -6.76 -3.57
N SER A 107 -9.13 -5.75 -2.80
CA SER A 107 -7.87 -5.06 -3.02
C SER A 107 -6.75 -6.07 -3.21
N PRO A 108 -5.72 -5.74 -4.00
CA PRO A 108 -4.57 -6.62 -4.17
C PRO A 108 -3.99 -7.15 -2.84
N LEU A 109 -3.98 -6.35 -1.78
CA LEU A 109 -3.50 -6.81 -0.46
C LEU A 109 -4.46 -7.77 0.24
N LYS A 110 -5.79 -7.59 0.14
CA LYS A 110 -6.75 -8.63 0.60
C LYS A 110 -6.63 -9.91 -0.21
N ALA A 111 -6.33 -9.79 -1.49
CA ALA A 111 -6.04 -10.95 -2.34
C ALA A 111 -4.76 -11.65 -1.86
N TYR A 112 -3.70 -10.91 -1.57
CA TYR A 112 -2.48 -11.46 -0.97
C TYR A 112 -2.76 -12.18 0.36
N LEU A 113 -3.59 -11.58 1.23
CA LEU A 113 -4.01 -12.20 2.48
C LEU A 113 -4.65 -13.57 2.22
N PHE A 114 -5.56 -13.66 1.25
CA PHE A 114 -6.17 -14.95 0.88
C PHE A 114 -5.14 -15.98 0.41
N TYR A 115 -4.19 -15.58 -0.44
CA TYR A 115 -3.07 -16.44 -0.85
C TYR A 115 -2.28 -16.97 0.34
N ARG A 116 -2.03 -16.10 1.33
CA ARG A 116 -1.20 -16.42 2.48
C ARG A 116 -1.90 -17.37 3.45
N LEU A 117 -3.22 -17.30 3.56
CA LEU A 117 -4.03 -18.14 4.44
C LEU A 117 -4.29 -19.54 3.90
N LEU A 118 -4.36 -19.72 2.58
CA LEU A 118 -4.65 -21.01 1.94
C LEU A 118 -3.45 -21.51 1.13
N GLU A 119 -2.27 -21.44 1.74
CA GLU A 119 -0.98 -21.62 1.06
C GLU A 119 -0.87 -22.98 0.35
N GLU A 120 -1.44 -24.06 0.93
CA GLU A 120 -1.43 -25.41 0.35
C GLU A 120 -2.25 -25.48 -0.95
N LYS A 121 -3.42 -24.84 -0.99
CA LYS A 121 -4.28 -24.79 -2.20
C LYS A 121 -3.60 -24.12 -3.39
N PHE A 122 -2.62 -23.26 -3.13
CA PHE A 122 -1.91 -22.47 -4.14
C PHE A 122 -0.50 -23.02 -4.45
N GLU A 123 -0.07 -24.13 -3.84
CA GLU A 123 1.25 -24.73 -4.13
C GLU A 123 1.39 -25.21 -5.58
N GLU A 124 0.32 -25.72 -6.18
CA GLU A 124 0.33 -26.13 -7.60
C GLU A 124 0.55 -24.93 -8.54
N MET A 125 0.29 -23.70 -8.09
CA MET A 125 0.54 -22.49 -8.86
C MET A 125 2.01 -22.04 -8.80
N LYS A 126 2.84 -22.66 -7.95
CA LYS A 126 4.27 -22.33 -7.76
C LYS A 126 5.12 -22.65 -9.00
N TYR A 127 4.69 -23.62 -9.82
CA TYR A 127 5.44 -24.09 -10.99
C TYR A 127 4.53 -24.32 -12.19
N GLY A 128 4.76 -23.56 -13.26
CA GLY A 128 4.13 -23.83 -14.55
C GLY A 128 4.50 -22.79 -15.60
N ARG A 129 4.57 -23.21 -16.87
CA ARG A 129 4.69 -22.30 -18.02
C ARG A 129 3.41 -21.49 -18.30
N GLU A 130 2.45 -21.55 -17.37
CA GLU A 130 1.17 -20.88 -17.48
C GLU A 130 1.34 -19.36 -17.48
N ASP A 131 0.52 -18.75 -18.32
CA ASP A 131 0.47 -17.34 -18.60
C ASP A 131 -0.03 -16.55 -17.38
N ILE A 132 0.59 -15.40 -17.08
CA ILE A 132 0.28 -14.65 -15.86
C ILE A 132 -1.19 -14.18 -15.80
N LEU A 133 -1.82 -13.89 -16.94
CA LEU A 133 -3.22 -13.47 -16.98
C LEU A 133 -4.17 -14.63 -16.63
N GLU A 134 -3.84 -15.86 -17.04
CA GLU A 134 -4.59 -17.05 -16.64
C GLU A 134 -4.47 -17.30 -15.15
N ARG A 135 -3.27 -17.13 -14.58
CA ARG A 135 -3.05 -17.25 -13.13
C ARG A 135 -3.88 -16.27 -12.34
N ILE A 136 -3.90 -14.99 -12.75
CA ILE A 136 -4.70 -13.95 -12.11
C ILE A 136 -6.19 -14.27 -12.21
N TYR A 137 -6.65 -14.74 -13.38
CA TYR A 137 -8.05 -15.16 -13.54
C TYR A 137 -8.41 -16.29 -12.56
N THR A 138 -7.65 -17.39 -12.57
CA THR A 138 -7.88 -18.55 -11.69
C THR A 138 -7.86 -18.15 -10.23
N PHE A 139 -6.95 -17.24 -9.87
CA PHE A 139 -6.83 -16.75 -8.52
C PHE A 139 -8.08 -16.00 -8.03
N TYR A 140 -8.54 -15.00 -8.78
CA TYR A 140 -9.75 -14.27 -8.41
C TYR A 140 -11.01 -15.14 -8.49
N ASP A 141 -11.09 -16.06 -9.46
CA ASP A 141 -12.17 -17.05 -9.52
C ASP A 141 -12.20 -17.93 -8.27
N THR A 142 -11.03 -18.31 -7.75
CA THR A 142 -10.92 -19.07 -6.49
C THR A 142 -11.40 -18.26 -5.28
N ILE A 143 -11.01 -16.98 -5.16
CA ILE A 143 -11.50 -16.08 -4.11
C ILE A 143 -13.04 -16.04 -4.09
N VAL A 144 -13.65 -15.90 -5.27
CA VAL A 144 -15.10 -15.82 -5.42
C VAL A 144 -15.76 -17.14 -5.04
N ARG A 145 -15.25 -18.27 -5.53
CA ARG A 145 -15.77 -19.61 -5.22
C ARG A 145 -15.70 -19.98 -3.75
N GLU A 146 -14.60 -19.62 -3.09
CA GLU A 146 -14.40 -19.83 -1.65
C GLU A 146 -15.16 -18.82 -0.79
N ARG A 147 -15.86 -17.86 -1.43
CA ARG A 147 -16.63 -16.79 -0.76
C ARG A 147 -15.80 -16.06 0.30
N PHE A 148 -14.49 -15.90 0.05
CA PHE A 148 -13.55 -15.34 1.02
C PHE A 148 -13.98 -13.95 1.51
N LEU A 149 -14.56 -13.15 0.63
CA LEU A 149 -15.02 -11.79 0.92
C LEU A 149 -16.21 -11.74 1.88
N GLU A 150 -16.88 -12.87 2.09
CA GLU A 150 -17.98 -12.98 3.05
C GLU A 150 -17.51 -13.39 4.45
N THR A 151 -16.24 -13.75 4.59
CA THR A 151 -15.65 -14.24 5.84
C THR A 151 -15.40 -13.10 6.82
N GLY A 152 -15.31 -13.43 8.12
CA GLY A 152 -14.91 -12.46 9.16
C GLY A 152 -13.54 -11.83 8.87
N VAL A 153 -12.59 -12.64 8.37
CA VAL A 153 -11.24 -12.20 8.03
C VAL A 153 -11.23 -11.11 6.95
N SER A 154 -11.99 -11.28 5.87
CA SER A 154 -12.04 -10.26 4.81
C SER A 154 -12.82 -9.03 5.24
N ARG A 155 -13.99 -9.24 5.88
CA ARG A 155 -14.87 -8.18 6.36
C ARG A 155 -14.29 -7.37 7.50
N PHE A 156 -13.25 -7.87 8.16
CA PHE A 156 -12.52 -7.14 9.20
C PHE A 156 -12.11 -5.73 8.75
N PHE A 157 -11.70 -5.59 7.49
CA PHE A 157 -11.29 -4.30 6.91
C PHE A 157 -12.40 -3.58 6.13
N ASP A 158 -13.62 -4.11 6.11
CA ASP A 158 -14.78 -3.44 5.49
C ASP A 158 -15.38 -2.40 6.44
N GLU A 159 -15.11 -2.49 7.74
CA GLU A 159 -15.55 -1.52 8.74
C GLU A 159 -14.72 -0.22 8.62
N PRO A 160 -15.32 0.92 8.20
CA PRO A 160 -14.56 2.16 8.01
C PRO A 160 -13.86 2.64 9.29
N LYS A 161 -14.45 2.34 10.46
CA LYS A 161 -13.86 2.66 11.77
C LYS A 161 -12.54 1.94 12.01
N VAL A 162 -12.43 0.67 11.64
CA VAL A 162 -11.18 -0.10 11.79
C VAL A 162 -10.13 0.43 10.81
N TYR A 163 -10.56 0.71 9.59
CA TYR A 163 -9.71 1.28 8.54
C TYR A 163 -9.10 2.63 8.97
N ASP A 164 -9.96 3.57 9.35
CA ASP A 164 -9.55 4.91 9.77
C ASP A 164 -8.74 4.89 11.08
N LEU A 165 -9.01 3.95 11.99
CA LEU A 165 -8.24 3.76 13.22
C LEU A 165 -6.78 3.36 12.93
N ILE A 166 -6.57 2.38 12.06
CA ILE A 166 -5.23 1.90 11.72
C ILE A 166 -4.47 2.97 10.92
N GLU A 167 -5.16 3.66 10.00
CA GLU A 167 -4.61 4.81 9.28
C GLU A 167 -4.13 5.91 10.25
N ARG A 168 -4.95 6.29 11.23
CA ARG A 168 -4.56 7.27 12.26
C ARG A 168 -3.34 6.79 13.06
N CYS A 169 -3.29 5.52 13.47
CA CYS A 169 -2.15 4.97 14.20
C CYS A 169 -0.84 5.02 13.38
N TRP A 170 -0.92 4.84 12.06
CA TRP A 170 0.22 4.99 11.14
C TRP A 170 0.78 6.41 11.15
N PHE A 171 -0.09 7.41 11.11
CA PHE A 171 0.32 8.79 10.91
C PHE A 171 0.46 9.61 12.20
N GLU A 172 -0.16 9.22 13.31
CA GLU A 172 -0.22 10.05 14.53
C GLU A 172 0.81 9.62 15.60
N ILE A 173 1.37 8.41 15.54
CA ILE A 173 2.26 7.87 16.58
C ILE A 173 3.73 7.88 16.12
N PRO A 174 4.59 8.71 16.73
CA PRO A 174 6.00 8.77 16.37
C PRO A 174 6.81 7.65 17.04
N ALA A 175 7.88 7.20 16.38
CA ALA A 175 8.81 6.19 16.92
C ALA A 175 9.75 6.76 18.01
N ASP A 176 9.92 8.09 18.04
CA ASP A 176 10.75 8.84 18.97
C ASP A 176 10.06 10.16 19.32
N THR A 177 10.30 10.71 20.51
CA THR A 177 9.65 11.94 20.97
C THR A 177 10.46 13.20 20.68
N ARG A 178 11.76 13.05 20.38
CA ARG A 178 12.70 14.18 20.27
C ARG A 178 12.52 14.89 18.93
N PRO A 179 12.63 16.24 18.89
CA PRO A 179 12.56 17.00 17.65
C PRO A 179 13.48 16.44 16.56
N GLY A 180 12.92 16.30 15.36
CA GLY A 180 13.61 15.79 14.18
C GLY A 180 13.63 14.27 14.06
N LEU A 181 13.70 13.55 15.18
CA LEU A 181 13.56 12.09 15.19
C LEU A 181 12.08 11.69 15.17
N ASN A 182 11.23 12.56 15.72
CA ASN A 182 9.77 12.43 15.73
C ASN A 182 9.09 12.65 14.36
N THR A 183 9.86 12.72 13.27
CA THR A 183 9.32 12.54 11.91
C THR A 183 9.10 11.07 11.57
N SER A 184 9.85 10.17 12.21
CA SER A 184 9.73 8.71 12.06
C SER A 184 8.42 8.19 12.67
N GLY A 185 7.73 7.30 11.96
CA GLY A 185 6.50 6.65 12.43
C GLY A 185 6.80 5.30 13.09
N LEU A 186 6.06 4.97 14.16
CA LEU A 186 6.31 3.73 14.91
C LEU A 186 6.10 2.47 14.06
N ILE A 187 5.00 2.38 13.30
CA ILE A 187 4.72 1.22 12.45
C ILE A 187 5.76 1.03 11.33
N PRO A 188 6.12 2.04 10.52
CA PRO A 188 7.16 1.88 9.51
C PRO A 188 8.53 1.50 10.10
N HIS A 189 8.84 1.99 11.30
CA HIS A 189 10.02 1.57 12.05
C HIS A 189 9.98 0.07 12.40
N LEU A 190 8.88 -0.43 12.99
CA LEU A 190 8.72 -1.86 13.31
C LEU A 190 8.90 -2.77 12.08
N ILE A 191 8.30 -2.38 10.94
CA ILE A 191 8.38 -3.15 9.69
C ILE A 191 9.80 -3.15 9.13
N THR A 192 10.48 -2.00 9.15
CA THR A 192 11.85 -1.85 8.63
C THR A 192 12.86 -2.58 9.53
N THR A 193 12.69 -2.50 10.85
CA THR A 193 13.48 -3.27 11.83
C THR A 193 13.32 -4.76 11.56
N ALA A 194 12.10 -5.26 11.38
CA ALA A 194 11.85 -6.67 11.06
C ALA A 194 12.49 -7.13 9.74
N ALA A 195 12.46 -6.29 8.70
CA ALA A 195 13.11 -6.58 7.42
C ALA A 195 14.64 -6.72 7.55
N ILE A 196 15.26 -5.80 8.30
CA ILE A 196 16.70 -5.82 8.58
C ILE A 196 17.05 -7.01 9.48
N THR A 197 16.25 -7.31 10.50
CA THR A 197 16.43 -8.47 11.38
C THR A 197 16.47 -9.77 10.58
N TRP A 198 15.52 -10.00 9.67
CA TRP A 198 15.54 -11.21 8.83
C TRP A 198 16.79 -11.28 7.94
N THR A 199 17.20 -10.12 7.40
CA THR A 199 18.38 -10.01 6.53
C THR A 199 19.66 -10.36 7.28
N LEU A 200 19.87 -9.77 8.46
CA LEU A 200 21.03 -10.05 9.32
C LEU A 200 21.03 -11.51 9.79
N ALA A 201 19.89 -12.03 10.23
CA ALA A 201 19.74 -13.42 10.65
C ALA A 201 20.04 -14.43 9.53
N THR A 202 19.79 -14.05 8.27
CA THR A 202 20.14 -14.84 7.09
C THR A 202 21.64 -14.79 6.80
N LEU A 203 22.27 -13.60 6.86
CA LEU A 203 23.73 -13.46 6.71
C LEU A 203 24.49 -14.25 7.79
N GLU A 204 23.95 -14.28 9.00
CA GLU A 204 24.43 -15.04 10.15
C GLU A 204 24.08 -16.54 10.07
N LYS A 205 23.38 -17.00 9.03
CA LYS A 205 23.03 -18.42 8.82
C LYS A 205 22.32 -19.04 10.03
N LEU A 206 21.39 -18.30 10.65
CA LEU A 206 20.54 -18.85 11.70
C LEU A 206 19.65 -19.99 11.16
N THR A 207 18.96 -20.69 12.04
CA THR A 207 17.93 -21.65 11.63
C THR A 207 16.65 -20.93 11.18
N ARG A 208 15.78 -21.63 10.44
CA ARG A 208 14.46 -21.12 10.03
C ARG A 208 13.61 -20.71 11.24
N GLU A 209 13.63 -21.50 12.31
CA GLU A 209 12.92 -21.22 13.56
C GLU A 209 13.45 -19.94 14.23
N GLU A 210 14.77 -19.83 14.42
CA GLU A 210 15.38 -18.65 15.04
C GLU A 210 15.06 -17.37 14.26
N ARG A 211 15.12 -17.43 12.92
CA ARG A 211 14.70 -16.32 12.04
C ARG A 211 13.24 -15.93 12.26
N ALA A 212 12.33 -16.90 12.21
CA ALA A 212 10.90 -16.64 12.35
C ALA A 212 10.59 -15.97 13.70
N ILE A 213 11.21 -16.46 14.78
CA ILE A 213 11.10 -15.90 16.15
C ILE A 213 11.66 -14.48 16.22
N LEU A 214 12.84 -14.24 15.63
CA LEU A 214 13.46 -12.92 15.61
C LEU A 214 12.60 -11.88 14.89
N VAL A 215 12.03 -12.25 13.74
CA VAL A 215 11.15 -11.35 12.98
C VAL A 215 9.89 -11.03 13.77
N LEU A 216 9.29 -12.02 14.46
CA LEU A 216 8.13 -11.77 15.31
C LEU A 216 8.47 -10.85 16.49
N ALA A 217 9.62 -11.06 17.12
CA ALA A 217 10.11 -10.18 18.17
C ALA A 217 10.35 -8.74 17.65
N ALA A 218 10.95 -8.59 16.47
CA ALA A 218 11.19 -7.30 15.84
C ALA A 218 9.88 -6.53 15.52
N LEU A 219 8.84 -7.22 15.04
CA LEU A 219 7.54 -6.59 14.77
C LEU A 219 6.82 -6.13 16.05
N LEU A 220 7.18 -6.65 17.22
CA LEU A 220 6.50 -6.39 18.48
C LEU A 220 7.36 -5.68 19.55
N HIS A 221 8.66 -5.45 19.30
CA HIS A 221 9.58 -5.01 20.37
C HIS A 221 9.23 -3.65 21.00
N ASP A 222 8.64 -2.76 20.21
CA ASP A 222 8.39 -1.36 20.58
C ASP A 222 6.90 -0.99 20.68
N VAL A 223 6.01 -1.98 20.63
CA VAL A 223 4.54 -1.74 20.69
C VAL A 223 4.09 -1.08 22.00
N GLY A 224 4.90 -1.15 23.06
CA GLY A 224 4.68 -0.50 24.34
C GLY A 224 5.06 0.98 24.40
N LYS A 225 5.82 1.50 23.42
CA LYS A 225 6.30 2.91 23.43
C LYS A 225 5.19 3.94 23.67
N PRO A 226 4.03 3.87 22.99
CA PRO A 226 2.99 4.88 23.15
C PRO A 226 2.42 4.97 24.56
N PHE A 227 2.46 3.89 25.35
CA PHE A 227 2.00 3.89 26.74
C PHE A 227 3.04 4.48 27.70
N LYS A 228 4.33 4.23 27.44
CA LYS A 228 5.43 4.74 28.26
C LYS A 228 6.74 4.72 27.49
N TYR A 229 7.12 5.85 26.91
CA TYR A 229 8.31 5.92 26.04
C TYR A 229 9.62 5.57 26.76
N HIS A 230 9.80 6.00 28.02
CA HIS A 230 11.05 5.80 28.78
C HIS A 230 11.30 4.32 29.14
N ASP A 231 10.29 3.63 29.67
CA ASP A 231 10.39 2.24 30.15
C ASP A 231 9.42 1.31 29.41
N HIS A 232 9.39 1.39 28.08
CA HIS A 232 8.44 0.62 27.26
C HIS A 232 8.70 -0.88 27.25
N LEU A 233 9.93 -1.34 27.56
CA LEU A 233 10.33 -2.75 27.38
C LEU A 233 9.40 -3.74 28.11
N ASP A 234 9.12 -3.49 29.39
CA ASP A 234 8.23 -4.36 30.18
C ASP A 234 6.78 -4.29 29.68
N ILE A 235 6.33 -3.12 29.23
CA ILE A 235 4.99 -2.95 28.64
C ILE A 235 4.89 -3.67 27.29
N SER A 236 5.92 -3.57 26.44
CA SER A 236 6.01 -4.32 25.18
C SER A 236 5.94 -5.82 25.45
N VAL A 237 6.64 -6.33 26.48
CA VAL A 237 6.56 -7.75 26.88
C VAL A 237 5.14 -8.15 27.28
N ASP A 238 4.44 -7.33 28.07
CA ASP A 238 3.07 -7.61 28.48
C ASP A 238 2.10 -7.61 27.29
N ILE A 239 2.24 -6.63 26.39
CA ILE A 239 1.44 -6.56 25.14
C ILE A 239 1.74 -7.76 24.24
N CYS A 240 3.01 -8.12 24.05
CA CYS A 240 3.41 -9.32 23.29
C CYS A 240 2.68 -10.56 23.82
N LYS A 241 2.77 -10.82 25.13
CA LYS A 241 2.06 -11.95 25.75
C LYS A 241 0.56 -11.85 25.53
N TRP A 242 -0.02 -10.66 25.65
CA TRP A 242 -1.44 -10.46 25.44
C TRP A 242 -1.87 -10.79 24.00
N ILE A 243 -1.08 -10.43 22.99
CA ILE A 243 -1.38 -10.67 21.57
C ILE A 243 -1.22 -12.15 21.20
N ILE A 244 -0.05 -12.77 21.46
CA ILE A 244 0.33 -14.05 20.83
C ILE A 244 0.29 -15.28 21.74
N ARG A 245 0.06 -15.15 23.06
CA ARG A 245 0.14 -16.30 24.00
C ARG A 245 -0.75 -17.48 23.60
N ASP A 246 -1.95 -17.20 23.10
CA ASP A 246 -2.92 -18.23 22.72
C ASP A 246 -2.72 -18.71 21.26
N LEU A 247 -1.74 -18.14 20.55
CA LEU A 247 -1.45 -18.40 19.14
C LEU A 247 -0.17 -19.22 18.92
N ILE A 248 0.75 -19.29 19.88
CA ILE A 248 2.02 -20.02 19.74
C ILE A 248 2.35 -20.86 20.98
N GLN A 249 3.30 -21.78 20.85
CA GLN A 249 3.76 -22.60 21.98
C GLN A 249 4.43 -21.76 23.09
N PRO A 250 4.28 -22.15 24.38
CA PRO A 250 4.80 -21.37 25.51
C PRO A 250 6.32 -21.13 25.51
N ASP A 251 7.11 -22.07 25.02
CA ASP A 251 8.58 -21.95 24.93
C ASP A 251 8.99 -20.93 23.86
N ILE A 252 8.25 -20.85 22.77
CA ILE A 252 8.43 -19.84 21.71
C ILE A 252 8.04 -18.46 22.22
N LEU A 253 6.93 -18.37 22.97
CA LEU A 253 6.53 -17.14 23.65
C LEU A 253 7.61 -16.64 24.61
N ASP A 254 8.22 -17.55 25.39
CA ASP A 254 9.33 -17.22 26.29
C ASP A 254 10.53 -16.65 25.52
N LYS A 255 10.89 -17.25 24.37
CA LYS A 255 11.96 -16.75 23.50
C LYS A 255 11.65 -15.35 22.94
N VAL A 256 10.45 -15.15 22.37
CA VAL A 256 10.04 -13.84 21.81
C VAL A 256 10.07 -12.76 22.88
N THR A 257 9.47 -13.02 24.06
CA THR A 257 9.42 -12.04 25.15
C THR A 257 10.79 -11.76 25.76
N TYR A 258 11.69 -12.76 25.80
CA TYR A 258 13.08 -12.55 26.20
C TYR A 258 13.80 -11.60 25.23
N LEU A 259 13.66 -11.79 23.91
CA LEU A 259 14.27 -10.91 22.91
C LEU A 259 13.75 -9.47 23.02
N VAL A 260 12.42 -9.32 23.14
CA VAL A 260 11.78 -8.00 23.32
C VAL A 260 12.27 -7.32 24.60
N LYS A 261 12.48 -8.05 25.69
CA LYS A 261 12.93 -7.45 26.96
C LYS A 261 14.38 -6.96 26.92
N HIS A 262 15.26 -7.65 26.20
CA HIS A 262 16.71 -7.46 26.32
C HIS A 262 17.36 -6.74 25.14
N HIS A 263 16.61 -6.33 24.11
CA HIS A 263 17.18 -5.71 22.90
C HIS A 263 17.92 -4.37 23.14
N HIS A 264 17.78 -3.73 24.30
CA HIS A 264 18.58 -2.56 24.70
C HIS A 264 19.82 -2.87 25.54
N ILE A 265 20.00 -4.12 25.98
CA ILE A 265 21.07 -4.51 26.91
C ILE A 265 22.27 -5.02 26.11
N ASP A 266 23.49 -4.66 26.54
CA ASP A 266 24.71 -5.27 26.02
C ASP A 266 24.79 -6.74 26.48
N THR A 267 24.77 -7.66 25.53
CA THR A 267 24.78 -9.09 25.84
C THR A 267 25.69 -9.86 24.87
N THR A 268 26.04 -11.08 25.25
CA THR A 268 26.71 -12.04 24.36
C THR A 268 25.71 -12.94 23.65
N ASP A 269 24.42 -12.78 23.92
CA ASP A 269 23.34 -13.50 23.25
C ASP A 269 23.20 -13.01 21.81
N ARG A 270 23.57 -13.89 20.89
CA ARG A 270 23.60 -13.62 19.45
C ARG A 270 22.25 -13.14 18.91
N LEU A 271 21.13 -13.69 19.38
CA LEU A 271 19.81 -13.32 18.86
C LEU A 271 19.42 -11.91 19.30
N VAL A 272 19.74 -11.55 20.54
CA VAL A 272 19.51 -10.21 21.08
C VAL A 272 20.37 -9.18 20.34
N GLU A 273 21.65 -9.49 20.09
CA GLU A 273 22.56 -8.59 19.36
C GLU A 273 22.09 -8.34 17.92
N ILE A 274 21.57 -9.36 17.21
CA ILE A 274 21.00 -9.18 15.87
C ILE A 274 19.78 -8.24 15.89
N LEU A 275 18.88 -8.41 16.87
CA LEU A 275 17.70 -7.55 16.98
C LEU A 275 18.08 -6.11 17.32
N LYS A 276 19.01 -5.93 18.26
CA LYS A 276 19.56 -4.62 18.63
C LYS A 276 20.23 -3.92 17.46
N GLU A 277 21.05 -4.64 16.71
CA GLU A 277 21.70 -4.13 15.51
C GLU A 277 20.69 -3.72 14.44
N ALA A 278 19.62 -4.50 14.25
CA ALA A 278 18.56 -4.16 13.33
C ALA A 278 17.79 -2.89 13.75
N ASP A 279 17.47 -2.74 15.03
CA ASP A 279 16.81 -1.55 15.57
C ASP A 279 17.66 -0.28 15.38
N VAL A 280 18.95 -0.37 15.70
CA VAL A 280 19.91 0.73 15.49
C VAL A 280 19.98 1.11 14.02
N ARG A 281 20.15 0.15 13.10
CA ARG A 281 20.24 0.41 11.66
C ARG A 281 18.94 0.99 11.10
N SER A 282 17.78 0.46 11.50
CA SER A 282 16.45 0.97 11.12
C SER A 282 16.30 2.43 11.57
N SER A 283 16.69 2.72 12.81
CA SER A 283 16.68 4.06 13.37
C SER A 283 17.62 5.02 12.63
N GLU A 284 18.82 4.60 12.25
CA GLU A 284 19.79 5.44 11.52
C GLU A 284 19.32 5.82 10.12
N ILE A 285 18.65 4.90 9.41
CA ILE A 285 18.14 5.12 8.05
C ILE A 285 16.92 6.05 8.06
N ASP A 286 16.09 5.96 9.11
CA ASP A 286 14.82 6.68 9.16
C ASP A 286 14.90 8.03 9.91
N ARG A 287 15.80 8.16 10.88
CA ARG A 287 15.91 9.36 11.71
C ARG A 287 16.83 10.39 11.05
N LEU A 288 16.25 11.53 10.69
CA LEU A 288 16.93 12.64 9.99
C LEU A 288 17.84 13.47 10.92
N GLN A 289 18.59 12.83 11.82
CA GLN A 289 19.37 13.50 12.86
C GLN A 289 20.48 14.39 12.28
N LYS A 290 21.15 13.94 11.21
CA LYS A 290 22.21 14.71 10.53
C LYS A 290 21.63 16.00 9.94
N GLN A 291 20.47 15.90 9.29
CA GLN A 291 19.73 17.01 8.72
C GLN A 291 19.18 17.93 9.80
N PHE A 292 18.71 17.38 10.93
CA PHE A 292 18.26 18.17 12.08
C PHE A 292 19.36 19.07 12.60
N ARG A 293 20.57 18.53 12.79
CA ARG A 293 21.72 19.31 13.27
C ARG A 293 22.14 20.40 12.29
N SER A 294 22.17 20.10 10.99
CA SER A 294 22.62 21.06 9.98
C SER A 294 21.59 22.17 9.71
N LEU A 295 20.30 21.83 9.63
CA LEU A 295 19.24 22.79 9.30
C LEU A 295 18.87 23.71 10.46
N LEU A 296 19.06 23.27 11.70
CA LEU A 296 18.70 24.04 12.90
C LEU A 296 19.90 24.56 13.69
N MET A 297 21.09 24.66 13.07
CA MET A 297 22.32 25.07 13.77
C MET A 297 22.14 26.38 14.56
N GLU A 298 21.55 27.41 13.97
CA GLU A 298 21.32 28.70 14.62
C GLU A 298 20.34 28.58 15.81
N GLU A 299 19.27 27.80 15.67
CA GLU A 299 18.32 27.56 16.75
C GLU A 299 18.95 26.76 17.90
N MET A 300 19.79 25.78 17.58
CA MET A 300 20.52 24.98 18.56
C MET A 300 21.57 25.81 19.31
N GLU A 301 22.33 26.68 18.63
CA GLU A 301 23.29 27.60 19.26
C GLU A 301 22.60 28.53 20.26
N ASN A 302 21.44 29.08 19.88
CA ASN A 302 20.66 29.93 20.76
C ASN A 302 20.14 29.19 22.00
N LEU A 303 19.71 27.93 21.85
CA LEU A 303 19.29 27.09 22.98
C LEU A 303 20.46 26.70 23.87
N ALA A 304 21.58 26.28 23.29
CA ALA A 304 22.81 25.96 24.01
C ALA A 304 23.29 27.16 24.84
N GLY A 305 23.28 28.35 24.25
CA GLY A 305 23.62 29.60 24.94
C GLY A 305 22.72 29.92 26.13
N LYS A 306 21.40 29.68 26.03
CA LYS A 306 20.47 29.82 27.17
C LYS A 306 20.74 28.83 28.30
N LEU A 307 21.21 27.63 27.97
CA LEU A 307 21.56 26.59 28.93
C LEU A 307 23.00 26.70 29.46
N GLY A 308 23.78 27.67 28.96
CA GLY A 308 25.18 27.84 29.34
C GLY A 308 26.08 26.68 28.88
N LEU A 309 25.70 26.00 27.80
CA LEU A 309 26.44 24.87 27.22
C LEU A 309 27.16 25.29 25.94
N SER A 310 28.27 24.64 25.63
CA SER A 310 28.81 24.69 24.26
C SER A 310 27.88 23.94 23.30
N LEU A 311 27.98 24.23 21.99
CA LEU A 311 27.19 23.52 20.98
C LEU A 311 27.49 22.01 20.96
N GLU A 312 28.74 21.62 21.20
CA GLU A 312 29.18 20.22 21.26
C GLU A 312 28.60 19.51 22.50
N GLU A 313 28.66 20.15 23.67
CA GLU A 313 28.05 19.63 24.90
C GLU A 313 26.54 19.48 24.76
N PHE A 314 25.90 20.44 24.08
CA PHE A 314 24.48 20.39 23.78
C PHE A 314 24.14 19.19 22.88
N TYR A 315 24.88 18.96 21.79
CA TYR A 315 24.64 17.82 20.89
C TYR A 315 24.84 16.45 21.54
N GLU A 316 25.75 16.32 22.50
CA GLU A 316 25.91 15.09 23.28
C GLU A 316 24.72 14.91 24.24
N LYS A 317 24.31 15.96 24.95
CA LYS A 317 23.17 15.91 25.87
C LYS A 317 21.83 15.71 25.18
N MET A 318 21.65 16.16 23.93
CA MET A 318 20.43 15.92 23.12
C MET A 318 20.03 14.45 22.99
N LYS A 319 20.97 13.52 23.21
CA LYS A 319 20.69 12.08 23.21
C LYS A 319 19.90 11.64 24.45
N THR A 320 19.90 12.44 25.52
CA THR A 320 19.28 12.12 26.81
C THR A 320 17.96 12.88 26.99
N TRP A 321 17.09 12.41 27.88
CA TRP A 321 15.74 12.98 28.08
C TRP A 321 15.77 14.24 28.96
N GLU A 322 16.74 14.33 29.85
CA GLU A 322 16.88 15.38 30.87
C GLU A 322 17.09 16.76 30.24
N ILE A 323 17.80 16.83 29.11
CA ILE A 323 17.99 18.11 28.41
C ILE A 323 16.68 18.62 27.81
N TRP A 324 15.81 17.73 27.32
CA TRP A 324 14.54 18.10 26.71
C TRP A 324 13.53 18.51 27.77
N GLU A 325 13.54 17.87 28.93
CA GLU A 325 12.81 18.31 30.12
C GLU A 325 13.25 19.72 30.55
N GLU A 326 14.56 19.97 30.63
CA GLU A 326 15.08 21.29 31.00
C GLU A 326 14.71 22.37 29.97
N ILE A 327 14.80 22.06 28.67
CA ILE A 327 14.36 22.95 27.59
C ILE A 327 12.88 23.29 27.73
N HIS A 328 12.03 22.27 27.93
CA HIS A 328 10.59 22.47 28.09
C HIS A 328 10.26 23.29 29.34
N ARG A 329 10.96 23.06 30.45
CA ARG A 329 10.79 23.81 31.70
C ARG A 329 11.11 25.29 31.54
N GLN A 330 12.13 25.64 30.74
CA GLN A 330 12.48 27.04 30.45
C GLN A 330 11.56 27.67 29.40
N ASP A 331 11.12 26.90 28.41
CA ASP A 331 10.34 27.36 27.27
C ASP A 331 9.38 26.25 26.80
N PRO A 332 8.13 26.24 27.29
CA PRO A 332 7.18 25.15 27.04
C PRO A 332 6.92 24.85 25.56
N GLU A 333 7.05 25.86 24.71
CA GLU A 333 6.77 25.78 23.26
C GLU A 333 8.02 25.46 22.43
N ALA A 334 9.21 25.36 23.04
CA ALA A 334 10.46 25.15 22.32
C ALA A 334 10.44 23.88 21.46
N ILE A 335 9.99 22.75 22.02
CA ILE A 335 9.95 21.46 21.32
C ILE A 335 9.04 21.54 20.09
N ARG A 336 7.84 22.10 20.25
CA ARG A 336 6.88 22.31 19.14
C ARG A 336 7.47 23.17 18.04
N ARG A 337 8.06 24.33 18.41
CA ARG A 337 8.64 25.27 17.45
C ARG A 337 9.83 24.65 16.73
N LEU A 338 10.71 23.92 17.42
CA LEU A 338 11.83 23.22 16.80
C LEU A 338 11.35 22.19 15.78
N SER A 339 10.39 21.35 16.15
CA SER A 339 9.77 20.38 15.25
C SER A 339 9.14 21.04 14.02
N GLN A 340 8.44 22.16 14.20
CA GLN A 340 7.80 22.87 13.10
C GLN A 340 8.82 23.53 12.16
N VAL A 341 9.80 24.26 12.70
CA VAL A 341 10.84 24.92 11.89
C VAL A 341 11.66 23.87 11.13
N PHE A 342 11.93 22.71 11.75
CA PHE A 342 12.65 21.62 11.09
C PHE A 342 11.95 21.14 9.81
N VAL A 343 10.66 20.76 9.90
CA VAL A 343 9.94 20.23 8.73
C VAL A 343 9.72 21.28 7.65
N ILE A 344 9.55 22.56 8.03
CA ILE A 344 9.50 23.67 7.06
C ILE A 344 10.83 23.79 6.33
N LYS A 345 11.96 23.86 7.05
CA LYS A 345 13.30 23.96 6.46
C LYS A 345 13.62 22.74 5.58
N ILE A 346 13.19 21.54 5.96
CA ILE A 346 13.31 20.34 5.10
C ILE A 346 12.55 20.54 3.79
N ARG A 347 11.28 20.95 3.85
CA ARG A 347 10.47 21.13 2.63
C ARG A 347 11.06 22.18 1.70
N ASP A 348 11.55 23.28 2.27
CA ASP A 348 12.22 24.33 1.50
C ASP A 348 13.50 23.80 0.84
N HIS A 349 14.28 22.99 1.56
CA HIS A 349 15.45 22.29 0.99
C HIS A 349 15.05 21.35 -0.15
N LEU A 350 13.92 20.64 -0.02
CA LEU A 350 13.39 19.74 -1.05
C LEU A 350 12.74 20.48 -2.25
N ASP A 351 12.85 21.81 -2.33
CA ASP A 351 12.19 22.65 -3.34
C ASP A 351 10.69 22.31 -3.42
N ASN A 352 10.03 22.25 -2.27
CA ASN A 352 8.64 21.78 -2.13
C ASN A 352 8.41 20.42 -2.81
N PHE A 353 9.29 19.47 -2.52
CA PHE A 353 9.28 18.07 -3.00
C PHE A 353 9.50 17.91 -4.51
N LEU A 354 10.19 18.84 -5.16
CA LEU A 354 10.53 18.73 -6.58
C LEU A 354 11.89 18.10 -6.80
N LYS A 355 12.83 18.27 -5.86
CA LYS A 355 14.20 17.77 -6.00
C LYS A 355 14.76 17.39 -4.64
N VAL A 356 15.61 16.38 -4.61
CA VAL A 356 16.53 16.19 -3.48
C VAL A 356 17.70 17.13 -3.72
N PRO A 357 17.92 18.16 -2.88
CA PRO A 357 19.12 18.98 -3.00
C PRO A 357 20.34 18.12 -2.67
N ASP A 358 21.48 18.51 -3.22
CA ASP A 358 22.76 17.96 -2.81
C ASP A 358 23.03 18.47 -1.38
N LEU A 359 22.66 17.70 -0.36
CA LEU A 359 22.73 18.09 1.07
C LEU A 359 24.18 18.23 1.59
N GLY A 360 25.18 18.32 0.70
CA GLY A 360 26.55 18.68 1.05
C GLY A 360 27.29 17.60 1.84
N ILE A 361 26.78 16.37 1.92
CA ILE A 361 27.50 15.25 2.52
C ILE A 361 28.52 14.77 1.49
N GLN A 362 29.76 15.26 1.61
CA GLN A 362 30.86 14.85 0.74
C GLN A 362 30.91 13.31 0.61
N GLU A 363 30.85 12.82 -0.63
CA GLU A 363 31.08 11.41 -1.00
C GLU A 363 32.40 10.84 -0.45
N ARG A 364 33.31 11.70 0.04
CA ARG A 364 34.56 11.33 0.72
C ARG A 364 34.38 10.50 2.00
N GLY A 365 33.18 10.48 2.60
CA GLY A 365 32.84 9.61 3.73
C GLY A 365 32.23 8.26 3.35
N ALA A 366 31.83 8.08 2.08
CA ALA A 366 31.10 6.89 1.63
C ALA A 366 31.88 5.58 1.82
N SER A 367 33.21 5.62 1.76
CA SER A 367 34.04 4.42 1.96
C SER A 367 34.04 3.90 3.40
N ARG A 368 33.63 4.70 4.40
CA ARG A 368 33.45 4.25 5.80
C ARG A 368 32.01 3.83 6.08
N ALA A 369 31.03 4.44 5.43
CA ALA A 369 29.62 4.06 5.53
C ALA A 369 29.29 2.75 4.80
N GLU A 370 30.02 2.43 3.71
CA GLU A 370 29.94 1.13 3.02
C GLU A 370 30.38 -0.06 3.91
N ASP A 371 31.16 0.19 4.97
CA ASP A 371 31.62 -0.86 5.89
C ASP A 371 30.58 -1.28 6.94
N HIS A 372 29.67 -0.38 7.34
CA HIS A 372 28.67 -0.66 8.39
C HIS A 372 27.44 -1.44 7.89
N GLN A 373 27.14 -1.44 6.58
CA GLN A 373 25.99 -2.15 6.00
C GLN A 373 26.36 -3.29 5.03
N ARG A 374 27.55 -3.90 5.20
CA ARG A 374 28.00 -5.02 4.36
C ARG A 374 26.96 -6.14 4.29
N GLY A 375 26.64 -6.55 3.06
CA GLY A 375 25.73 -7.66 2.78
C GLY A 375 24.24 -7.33 2.80
N ILE A 376 23.80 -6.11 3.16
CA ILE A 376 22.39 -5.70 3.05
C ILE A 376 22.17 -4.96 1.74
N LEU A 377 21.26 -5.49 0.92
CA LEU A 377 20.86 -4.87 -0.34
C LEU A 377 19.44 -4.32 -0.23
N ILE A 378 19.22 -3.20 -0.92
CA ILE A 378 17.89 -2.71 -1.27
C ILE A 378 17.67 -2.90 -2.77
N GLY A 379 16.54 -3.51 -3.12
CA GLY A 379 16.10 -3.78 -4.47
C GLY A 379 14.95 -2.87 -4.86
N LEU A 380 14.91 -2.48 -6.12
CA LEU A 380 13.81 -1.74 -6.74
C LEU A 380 13.38 -2.48 -8.01
N VAL A 381 12.10 -2.75 -8.14
CA VAL A 381 11.45 -3.29 -9.34
C VAL A 381 10.55 -2.23 -9.94
N ASP A 382 10.55 -2.14 -11.26
CA ASP A 382 9.77 -1.21 -12.07
C ASP A 382 9.07 -1.99 -13.20
N ILE A 383 7.74 -1.97 -13.18
CA ILE A 383 6.89 -2.51 -14.23
C ILE A 383 6.72 -1.43 -15.28
N GLY A 384 7.33 -1.65 -16.45
CA GLY A 384 7.31 -0.71 -17.56
C GLY A 384 6.08 -0.82 -18.44
N SER A 385 5.82 0.23 -19.22
CA SER A 385 4.78 0.27 -20.25
C SER A 385 3.35 0.00 -19.73
N ILE A 386 3.08 0.35 -18.47
CA ILE A 386 1.73 0.22 -17.86
C ILE A 386 0.69 0.97 -18.68
N GLN A 387 0.93 2.25 -18.96
CA GLN A 387 -0.01 3.08 -19.72
C GLN A 387 -0.26 2.51 -21.12
N ASP A 388 0.80 2.04 -21.81
CA ASP A 388 0.67 1.39 -23.12
C ASP A 388 -0.15 0.10 -23.05
N PHE A 389 -0.05 -0.66 -21.96
CA PHE A 389 -0.78 -1.91 -21.76
C PHE A 389 -2.26 -1.66 -21.46
N VAL A 390 -2.56 -0.76 -20.51
CA VAL A 390 -3.93 -0.40 -20.11
C VAL A 390 -4.69 0.23 -21.29
N THR A 391 -4.04 1.13 -22.03
CA THR A 391 -4.65 1.82 -23.18
C THR A 391 -4.50 1.06 -24.51
N SER A 392 -3.98 -0.18 -24.50
CA SER A 392 -3.75 -0.95 -25.73
C SER A 392 -5.02 -1.45 -26.41
N THR A 393 -6.14 -1.50 -25.69
CA THR A 393 -7.38 -2.16 -26.13
C THR A 393 -8.39 -1.11 -26.60
N SER A 394 -9.43 -1.51 -27.34
CA SER A 394 -10.56 -0.62 -27.66
C SER A 394 -11.83 -0.96 -26.88
N GLU A 395 -11.74 -1.81 -25.86
CA GLU A 395 -12.90 -2.39 -25.18
C GLU A 395 -12.80 -2.16 -23.66
N LEU A 396 -13.90 -1.70 -23.06
CA LEU A 396 -13.95 -1.21 -21.68
C LEU A 396 -13.60 -2.26 -20.63
N ARG A 397 -14.07 -3.51 -20.78
CA ARG A 397 -13.75 -4.61 -19.87
C ARG A 397 -12.26 -4.92 -19.90
N SER A 398 -11.68 -4.92 -21.09
CA SER A 398 -10.27 -5.20 -21.27
C SER A 398 -9.41 -4.11 -20.65
N LEU A 399 -9.84 -2.84 -20.70
CA LEU A 399 -9.21 -1.71 -20.02
C LEU A 399 -9.27 -1.89 -18.49
N ALA A 400 -10.46 -2.11 -17.93
CA ALA A 400 -10.66 -2.31 -16.49
C ALA A 400 -9.81 -3.49 -15.96
N ALA A 401 -9.79 -4.60 -16.71
CA ALA A 401 -8.99 -5.77 -16.38
C ALA A 401 -7.48 -5.49 -16.41
N ALA A 402 -6.99 -4.71 -17.37
CA ALA A 402 -5.57 -4.42 -17.49
C ALA A 402 -5.06 -3.66 -16.26
N SER A 403 -5.83 -2.69 -15.73
CA SER A 403 -5.47 -1.99 -14.50
C SER A 403 -5.44 -2.92 -13.30
N LEU A 404 -6.51 -3.72 -13.12
CA LEU A 404 -6.59 -4.71 -12.03
C LEU A 404 -5.38 -5.65 -12.06
N VAL A 405 -5.03 -6.16 -13.23
CA VAL A 405 -3.88 -7.05 -13.43
C VAL A 405 -2.58 -6.39 -12.96
N ILE A 406 -2.31 -5.14 -13.35
CA ILE A 406 -1.07 -4.46 -12.96
C ILE A 406 -0.99 -4.27 -11.45
N ASP A 407 -2.09 -3.88 -10.81
CA ASP A 407 -2.15 -3.70 -9.36
C ASP A 407 -1.97 -5.04 -8.63
N THR A 408 -2.67 -6.10 -9.04
CA THR A 408 -2.50 -7.45 -8.49
C THR A 408 -1.08 -7.95 -8.68
N VAL A 409 -0.46 -7.71 -9.85
CA VAL A 409 0.91 -8.14 -10.12
C VAL A 409 1.89 -7.45 -9.19
N THR A 410 1.76 -6.13 -9.05
CA THR A 410 2.66 -5.28 -8.27
C THR A 410 2.56 -5.58 -6.78
N MET A 411 1.34 -5.65 -6.26
CA MET A 411 1.08 -5.64 -4.82
C MET A 411 0.87 -7.03 -4.23
N SER A 412 0.56 -8.02 -5.07
CA SER A 412 0.26 -9.38 -4.62
C SER A 412 1.19 -10.41 -5.24
N TYR A 413 1.19 -10.53 -6.56
CA TYR A 413 1.83 -11.66 -7.25
C TYR A 413 3.36 -11.64 -7.12
N ILE A 414 4.02 -10.51 -7.42
CA ILE A 414 5.48 -10.42 -7.29
C ILE A 414 5.92 -10.60 -5.82
N PRO A 415 5.33 -9.88 -4.83
CA PRO A 415 5.62 -10.13 -3.42
C PRO A 415 5.46 -11.62 -3.03
N TYR A 416 4.40 -12.27 -3.50
CA TYR A 416 4.13 -13.68 -3.21
C TYR A 416 5.19 -14.59 -3.84
N MET A 417 5.54 -14.34 -5.10
CA MET A 417 6.58 -15.11 -5.80
C MET A 417 7.93 -14.96 -5.11
N LEU A 418 8.31 -13.75 -4.70
CA LEU A 418 9.51 -13.52 -3.92
C LEU A 418 9.45 -14.31 -2.62
N GLN A 419 8.39 -14.16 -1.82
CA GLN A 419 8.21 -14.91 -0.56
C GLN A 419 8.34 -16.43 -0.74
N ARG A 420 7.75 -17.00 -1.80
CA ARG A 420 7.71 -18.44 -2.07
C ARG A 420 8.94 -18.99 -2.76
N SER A 421 9.85 -18.13 -3.19
CA SER A 421 11.10 -18.55 -3.81
C SER A 421 11.84 -19.48 -2.87
N ALA A 422 12.47 -20.51 -3.43
CA ALA A 422 13.22 -21.48 -2.63
C ALA A 422 14.55 -20.84 -2.19
N TYR A 423 14.49 -19.98 -1.19
CA TYR A 423 15.69 -19.47 -0.56
C TYR A 423 16.36 -20.58 0.25
N PRO A 424 17.70 -20.66 0.25
CA PRO A 424 18.44 -21.60 1.07
C PRO A 424 18.04 -21.55 2.56
N ASP A 425 17.51 -20.40 2.99
CA ASP A 425 17.31 -20.01 4.38
C ASP A 425 15.82 -19.81 4.76
N GLY A 426 14.86 -20.27 3.94
CA GLY A 426 13.41 -20.15 4.23
C GLY A 426 12.76 -18.91 3.63
N PRO A 427 11.43 -18.75 3.75
CA PRO A 427 10.67 -17.76 2.98
C PRO A 427 11.05 -16.33 3.35
N LEU A 428 11.00 -15.43 2.36
CA LEU A 428 11.16 -13.98 2.57
C LEU A 428 9.91 -13.44 3.27
N PRO A 429 10.01 -12.84 4.48
CA PRO A 429 8.87 -12.25 5.17
C PRO A 429 8.29 -11.07 4.38
N LEU A 430 6.99 -10.83 4.51
CA LEU A 430 6.36 -9.67 3.89
C LEU A 430 6.92 -8.33 4.41
N ALA A 431 7.48 -8.31 5.63
CA ALA A 431 8.18 -7.14 6.17
C ALA A 431 9.31 -6.66 5.25
N ASN A 432 9.99 -7.58 4.54
CA ASN A 432 11.08 -7.27 3.64
C ASN A 432 10.63 -6.58 2.35
N ILE A 433 9.37 -6.71 1.95
CA ILE A 433 8.79 -5.91 0.89
C ILE A 433 8.42 -4.58 1.51
N LEU A 434 9.25 -3.55 1.37
CA LEU A 434 8.98 -2.27 1.99
C LEU A 434 7.74 -1.66 1.36
N TYR A 435 7.81 -1.37 0.06
CA TYR A 435 6.80 -0.65 -0.68
C TYR A 435 6.40 -1.44 -1.94
N ALA A 436 5.11 -1.46 -2.28
CA ALA A 436 4.60 -2.09 -3.49
C ALA A 436 3.32 -1.38 -3.94
N ALA A 437 3.43 -0.44 -4.89
CA ALA A 437 2.29 0.22 -5.54
C ALA A 437 2.73 0.95 -6.83
N GLY A 438 1.78 1.29 -7.70
CA GLY A 438 2.03 2.10 -8.90
C GLY A 438 3.07 1.49 -9.87
N GLY A 439 3.13 0.15 -9.93
CA GLY A 439 4.13 -0.55 -10.74
C GLY A 439 5.54 -0.57 -10.16
N VAL A 440 5.74 -0.11 -8.93
CA VAL A 440 7.05 -0.08 -8.27
C VAL A 440 7.02 -0.95 -7.02
N ILE A 441 8.09 -1.74 -6.83
CA ILE A 441 8.29 -2.56 -5.63
C ILE A 441 9.68 -2.29 -5.07
N GLU A 442 9.77 -1.93 -3.80
CA GLU A 442 11.03 -1.72 -3.06
C GLU A 442 11.13 -2.72 -1.92
N PHE A 443 12.29 -3.36 -1.76
CA PHE A 443 12.47 -4.44 -0.79
C PHE A 443 13.91 -4.53 -0.28
N ILE A 444 14.09 -5.08 0.92
CA ILE A 444 15.40 -5.33 1.54
C ILE A 444 15.69 -6.82 1.55
N VAL A 445 16.87 -7.22 1.08
CA VAL A 445 17.34 -8.62 1.05
C VAL A 445 18.84 -8.71 1.33
N PRO A 446 19.34 -9.85 1.83
CA PRO A 446 20.77 -10.08 1.93
C PRO A 446 21.39 -10.31 0.54
N GLU A 447 22.65 -9.95 0.40
CA GLU A 447 23.42 -10.17 -0.83
C GLU A 447 23.45 -11.64 -1.25
N THR A 448 23.40 -12.56 -0.28
CA THR A 448 23.39 -14.01 -0.51
C THR A 448 22.19 -14.53 -1.29
N VAL A 449 21.04 -13.82 -1.28
CA VAL A 449 19.82 -14.26 -1.99
C VAL A 449 19.56 -13.47 -3.27
N LYS A 450 20.44 -12.53 -3.64
CA LYS A 450 20.28 -11.67 -4.81
C LYS A 450 20.01 -12.46 -6.09
N GLU A 451 20.80 -13.50 -6.35
CA GLU A 451 20.67 -14.29 -7.58
C GLU A 451 19.31 -15.02 -7.68
N GLU A 452 18.80 -15.54 -6.57
CA GLU A 452 17.48 -16.20 -6.55
C GLU A 452 16.35 -15.17 -6.78
N VAL A 453 16.48 -13.97 -6.20
CA VAL A 453 15.54 -12.86 -6.48
C VAL A 453 15.58 -12.48 -7.96
N GLU A 454 16.77 -12.32 -8.55
CA GLU A 454 16.92 -11.98 -9.98
C GLU A 454 16.31 -13.05 -10.90
N LYS A 455 16.47 -14.33 -10.54
CA LYS A 455 15.86 -15.45 -11.27
C LYS A 455 14.34 -15.39 -11.24
N VAL A 456 13.74 -15.15 -10.06
CA VAL A 456 12.29 -15.06 -9.88
C VAL A 456 11.71 -13.88 -10.65
N LEU A 457 12.34 -12.72 -10.54
CA LEU A 457 11.97 -11.54 -11.34
C LEU A 457 12.14 -11.77 -12.83
N GLY A 458 13.15 -12.55 -13.24
CA GLY A 458 13.36 -12.99 -14.61
C GLY A 458 12.21 -13.86 -15.16
N GLU A 459 11.73 -14.83 -14.37
CA GLU A 459 10.59 -15.67 -14.72
C GLU A 459 9.30 -14.84 -14.87
N VAL A 460 9.05 -13.94 -13.90
CA VAL A 460 7.93 -12.99 -13.96
C VAL A 460 8.03 -12.11 -15.21
N ASN A 461 9.23 -11.58 -15.50
CA ASN A 461 9.48 -10.75 -16.68
C ASN A 461 9.22 -11.51 -17.99
N ILE A 462 9.63 -12.79 -18.10
CA ILE A 462 9.36 -13.62 -19.28
C ILE A 462 7.85 -13.76 -19.51
N SER A 463 7.07 -13.92 -18.44
CA SER A 463 5.61 -14.06 -18.54
C SER A 463 4.94 -12.73 -18.94
N LEU A 464 5.23 -11.64 -18.22
CA LEU A 464 4.62 -10.32 -18.47
C LEU A 464 5.07 -9.68 -19.80
N SER A 465 6.33 -9.88 -20.20
CA SER A 465 6.86 -9.30 -21.45
C SER A 465 6.16 -9.86 -22.70
N LYS A 466 5.60 -11.08 -22.66
CA LYS A 466 4.74 -11.61 -23.74
C LYS A 466 3.52 -10.73 -24.00
N HIS A 467 3.08 -10.02 -22.97
CA HIS A 467 1.97 -9.07 -23.02
C HIS A 467 2.44 -7.62 -23.20
N GLY A 468 3.71 -7.38 -23.56
CA GLY A 468 4.25 -6.04 -23.76
C GLY A 468 4.51 -5.26 -22.47
N VAL A 469 4.57 -5.93 -21.33
CA VAL A 469 4.81 -5.32 -20.01
C VAL A 469 6.17 -5.81 -19.49
N PRO A 470 7.27 -5.07 -19.72
CA PRO A 470 8.58 -5.46 -19.21
C PRO A 470 8.68 -5.23 -17.71
N VAL A 471 9.30 -6.16 -16.99
CA VAL A 471 9.67 -6.00 -15.57
C VAL A 471 11.17 -5.77 -15.50
N ARG A 472 11.58 -4.68 -14.86
CA ARG A 472 12.97 -4.28 -14.68
C ARG A 472 13.29 -4.21 -13.21
N TRP A 473 14.55 -4.44 -12.86
CA TRP A 473 14.99 -4.37 -11.48
C TRP A 473 16.41 -3.83 -11.35
N SER A 474 16.73 -3.33 -10.16
CA SER A 474 18.05 -2.84 -9.78
C SER A 474 18.30 -3.06 -8.30
N PHE A 475 19.57 -3.19 -7.92
CA PHE A 475 20.02 -3.31 -6.54
C PHE A 475 21.09 -2.28 -6.22
N THR A 476 21.19 -1.91 -4.95
CA THR A 476 22.35 -1.22 -4.36
C THR A 476 22.48 -1.64 -2.89
N SER A 477 23.62 -1.36 -2.27
CA SER A 477 23.74 -1.46 -0.81
C SER A 477 22.79 -0.47 -0.15
N LEU A 478 22.13 -0.92 0.92
CA LEU A 478 21.45 -0.01 1.83
C LEU A 478 22.51 0.89 2.49
N LEU A 479 22.20 2.17 2.67
CA LEU A 479 23.10 3.15 3.28
C LEU A 479 22.34 3.87 4.39
N GLU A 480 23.07 4.43 5.36
CA GLU A 480 22.48 5.31 6.39
C GLU A 480 21.74 6.50 5.76
N ASP A 481 22.26 7.05 4.66
CA ASP A 481 21.58 8.11 3.91
C ASP A 481 20.65 7.50 2.86
N HIS A 482 19.36 7.43 3.21
CA HIS A 482 18.32 6.91 2.32
C HIS A 482 18.23 7.71 1.00
N SER A 483 18.52 9.01 1.01
CA SER A 483 18.48 9.83 -0.21
C SER A 483 19.56 9.38 -1.21
N LEU A 484 20.76 9.05 -0.70
CA LEU A 484 21.85 8.51 -1.51
C LEU A 484 21.54 7.10 -2.03
N THR A 485 20.94 6.25 -1.19
CA THR A 485 20.44 4.93 -1.60
C THR A 485 19.45 5.05 -2.76
N ARG A 486 18.46 5.95 -2.65
CA ARG A 486 17.45 6.19 -3.70
C ARG A 486 18.07 6.76 -4.98
N ARG A 487 19.04 7.66 -4.87
CA ARG A 487 19.79 8.19 -6.03
C ARG A 487 20.50 7.05 -6.78
N LYS A 488 21.27 6.21 -6.07
CA LYS A 488 21.96 5.05 -6.65
C LYS A 488 20.98 4.05 -7.29
N LEU A 489 19.84 3.77 -6.63
CA LEU A 489 18.78 2.93 -7.21
C LEU A 489 18.22 3.54 -8.50
N GLY A 490 17.91 4.83 -8.51
CA GLY A 490 17.37 5.53 -9.67
C GLY A 490 18.33 5.56 -10.86
N GLU A 491 19.63 5.78 -10.60
CA GLU A 491 20.70 5.71 -11.60
C GLU A 491 20.82 4.29 -12.18
N ASN A 492 20.90 3.27 -11.31
CA ASN A 492 20.99 1.87 -11.74
C ASN A 492 19.74 1.43 -12.53
N MET A 493 18.55 1.82 -12.08
CA MET A 493 17.29 1.54 -12.77
C MET A 493 17.26 2.22 -14.15
N SER A 494 17.70 3.47 -14.24
CA SER A 494 17.81 4.19 -15.51
C SER A 494 18.75 3.48 -16.48
N LEU A 495 19.91 3.02 -15.99
CA LEU A 495 20.82 2.21 -16.80
C LEU A 495 20.16 0.91 -17.28
N THR A 496 19.41 0.21 -16.43
CA THR A 496 18.66 -0.98 -16.83
C THR A 496 17.58 -0.67 -17.88
N LYS A 497 16.92 0.50 -17.80
CA LYS A 497 15.96 0.96 -18.81
C LYS A 497 16.61 1.30 -20.15
N TYR A 498 17.82 1.86 -20.15
CA TYR A 498 18.57 2.23 -21.37
C TYR A 498 19.38 1.09 -21.97
N LYS A 499 19.73 0.07 -21.19
CA LYS A 499 20.39 -1.14 -21.70
C LYS A 499 19.45 -1.80 -22.71
N MET A 500 19.64 -1.47 -23.99
CA MET A 500 19.19 -2.30 -25.09
C MET A 500 19.90 -3.64 -24.90
N LYS A 501 19.19 -4.64 -24.35
CA LYS A 501 19.62 -6.01 -24.57
C LYS A 501 19.67 -6.16 -26.09
N GLU A 502 20.81 -6.62 -26.62
CA GLU A 502 20.84 -7.19 -27.96
C GLU A 502 19.81 -8.31 -27.95
N LEU A 503 18.61 -7.98 -28.39
CA LEU A 503 17.56 -8.95 -28.58
C LEU A 503 18.02 -9.74 -29.79
N GLU A 504 18.42 -11.00 -29.57
CA GLU A 504 18.47 -12.00 -30.64
C GLU A 504 17.04 -12.15 -31.16
N TYR A 505 16.65 -11.28 -32.09
CA TYR A 505 15.38 -11.42 -32.78
C TYR A 505 15.53 -12.56 -33.77
N THR A 506 14.90 -13.70 -33.48
CA THR A 506 14.55 -14.63 -34.55
C THR A 506 13.41 -14.00 -35.33
N ILE A 507 13.71 -13.33 -36.44
CA ILE A 507 12.69 -12.84 -37.36
C ILE A 507 12.03 -14.06 -38.01
N GLN A 508 10.91 -14.51 -37.44
CA GLN A 508 10.04 -15.47 -38.10
C GLN A 508 9.27 -14.76 -39.21
N LEU A 509 9.84 -14.77 -40.42
CA LEU A 509 9.12 -14.44 -41.64
C LEU A 509 8.09 -15.54 -41.90
N SER A 510 6.85 -15.34 -41.42
CA SER A 510 5.74 -16.20 -41.79
C SER A 510 5.41 -15.98 -43.28
N THR A 511 5.70 -16.98 -44.11
CA THR A 511 5.30 -17.02 -45.52
C THR A 511 3.87 -17.57 -45.69
N SER A 512 3.18 -17.94 -44.61
CA SER A 512 1.80 -18.42 -44.69
C SER A 512 0.85 -17.23 -44.79
N ARG A 513 -0.12 -17.31 -45.71
CA ARG A 513 -1.22 -16.33 -45.86
C ARG A 513 -2.09 -16.21 -44.59
N GLU A 514 -1.89 -17.08 -43.60
CA GLU A 514 -2.77 -17.29 -42.45
C GLU A 514 -2.53 -16.32 -41.28
N VAL A 515 -1.33 -15.70 -41.16
CA VAL A 515 -1.01 -14.71 -40.10
C VAL A 515 -1.17 -13.27 -40.61
N ARG A 516 -2.28 -12.94 -41.27
CA ARG A 516 -2.50 -11.59 -41.84
C ARG A 516 -3.45 -10.70 -41.07
N GLN A 517 -4.20 -11.21 -40.11
CA GLN A 517 -5.19 -10.41 -39.40
C GLN A 517 -4.68 -10.01 -38.02
N VAL A 518 -4.77 -8.71 -37.74
CA VAL A 518 -4.51 -8.14 -36.42
C VAL A 518 -5.76 -8.20 -35.57
N CYS A 519 -5.58 -8.34 -34.25
CA CYS A 519 -6.65 -8.37 -33.25
C CYS A 519 -7.61 -7.20 -33.46
N LYS A 520 -8.93 -7.47 -33.49
CA LYS A 520 -9.97 -6.45 -33.67
C LYS A 520 -10.28 -5.64 -32.41
N ILE A 521 -9.58 -5.92 -31.30
CA ILE A 521 -9.68 -5.15 -30.06
C ILE A 521 -8.47 -4.23 -29.89
N CYS A 522 -7.24 -4.75 -29.95
CA CYS A 522 -6.05 -3.90 -29.74
C CYS A 522 -5.43 -3.37 -31.03
N TYR A 523 -5.78 -3.93 -32.19
CA TYR A 523 -5.22 -3.55 -33.50
C TYR A 523 -3.67 -3.63 -33.60
N ARG A 524 -3.01 -4.27 -32.62
CA ARG A 524 -1.54 -4.34 -32.49
C ARG A 524 -0.99 -5.74 -32.68
N ARG A 525 -1.64 -6.77 -32.11
CA ARG A 525 -1.13 -8.15 -32.05
C ARG A 525 -1.75 -9.05 -33.10
N PRO A 526 -1.03 -10.05 -33.63
CA PRO A 526 -1.61 -11.04 -34.54
C PRO A 526 -2.73 -11.83 -33.84
N ILE A 527 -3.73 -12.25 -34.61
CA ILE A 527 -4.78 -13.17 -34.15
C ILE A 527 -4.25 -14.60 -34.12
N GLU A 528 -4.60 -15.35 -33.08
CA GLU A 528 -4.43 -16.80 -33.03
C GLU A 528 -5.70 -17.45 -33.63
N LEU A 529 -5.54 -18.44 -34.52
CA LEU A 529 -6.64 -19.09 -35.24
C LEU A 529 -7.70 -19.63 -34.26
N GLY A 530 -8.95 -19.14 -34.39
CA GLY A 530 -10.09 -19.62 -33.60
C GLY A 530 -10.36 -18.84 -32.30
N GLU A 531 -9.56 -17.83 -31.96
CA GLU A 531 -9.81 -16.98 -30.79
C GLU A 531 -10.73 -15.80 -31.11
N TYR A 532 -11.81 -15.66 -30.33
CA TYR A 532 -12.78 -14.58 -30.46
C TYR A 532 -13.41 -14.26 -29.11
N VAL A 533 -14.04 -13.08 -29.03
CA VAL A 533 -14.95 -12.70 -27.95
C VAL A 533 -16.24 -12.15 -28.51
N ASP A 534 -17.34 -12.36 -27.79
CA ASP A 534 -18.64 -11.81 -28.14
C ASP A 534 -18.86 -10.49 -27.40
N THR A 535 -18.78 -9.39 -28.17
CA THR A 535 -19.02 -8.03 -27.67
C THR A 535 -20.46 -7.60 -27.96
N PRO A 536 -20.97 -6.52 -27.34
CA PRO A 536 -22.30 -5.98 -27.68
C PRO A 536 -22.44 -5.59 -29.17
N GLU A 537 -21.33 -5.28 -29.84
CA GLU A 537 -21.26 -4.94 -31.26
C GLU A 537 -21.15 -6.17 -32.18
N GLY A 538 -21.07 -7.37 -31.60
CA GLY A 538 -20.91 -8.64 -32.30
C GLY A 538 -19.59 -9.35 -32.00
N ARG A 539 -19.37 -10.45 -32.71
CA ARG A 539 -18.20 -11.32 -32.55
C ARG A 539 -16.93 -10.67 -33.10
N LYS A 540 -15.91 -10.50 -32.27
CA LYS A 540 -14.61 -9.93 -32.64
C LYS A 540 -13.50 -10.98 -32.48
N GLU A 541 -12.69 -11.17 -33.51
CA GLU A 541 -11.49 -12.02 -33.46
C GLU A 541 -10.37 -11.30 -32.70
N THR A 542 -9.72 -12.02 -31.79
CA THR A 542 -8.82 -11.43 -30.79
C THR A 542 -7.47 -12.15 -30.73
N CYS A 543 -6.46 -11.46 -30.21
CA CYS A 543 -5.27 -12.13 -29.71
C CYS A 543 -5.52 -12.70 -28.30
N SER A 544 -4.65 -13.61 -27.88
CA SER A 544 -4.72 -14.29 -26.58
C SER A 544 -4.76 -13.34 -25.39
N THR A 545 -3.99 -12.24 -25.45
CA THR A 545 -4.01 -11.23 -24.40
C THR A 545 -5.36 -10.52 -24.29
N CYS A 546 -5.91 -10.02 -25.40
CA CYS A 546 -7.21 -9.33 -25.38
C CYS A 546 -8.34 -10.27 -24.96
N ARG A 547 -8.29 -11.55 -25.36
CA ARG A 547 -9.27 -12.56 -24.93
C ARG A 547 -9.24 -12.74 -23.41
N LYS A 548 -8.04 -12.91 -22.83
CA LYS A 548 -7.86 -13.10 -21.38
C LYS A 548 -8.28 -11.86 -20.59
N LEU A 549 -7.88 -10.67 -21.03
CA LEU A 549 -8.30 -9.41 -20.41
C LEU A 549 -9.82 -9.23 -20.51
N TYR A 550 -10.44 -9.57 -21.64
CA TYR A 550 -11.90 -9.51 -21.77
C TYR A 550 -12.61 -10.46 -20.80
N ALA A 551 -12.08 -11.67 -20.60
CA ALA A 551 -12.63 -12.63 -19.64
C ALA A 551 -12.51 -12.14 -18.19
N ILE A 552 -11.33 -11.65 -17.79
CA ILE A 552 -11.11 -11.03 -16.47
C ILE A 552 -12.07 -9.84 -16.28
N GLY A 553 -12.14 -8.96 -17.27
CA GLY A 553 -12.98 -7.76 -17.18
C GLY A 553 -14.48 -8.07 -17.13
N SER A 554 -14.92 -9.09 -17.87
CA SER A 554 -16.33 -9.51 -17.86
C SER A 554 -16.70 -10.18 -16.55
N GLU A 555 -16.01 -11.28 -16.21
CA GLU A 555 -16.43 -12.18 -15.13
C GLU A 555 -15.90 -11.74 -13.77
N ILE A 556 -14.62 -11.36 -13.69
CA ILE A 556 -14.01 -10.97 -12.41
C ILE A 556 -14.36 -9.53 -12.03
N HIS A 557 -14.33 -8.61 -13.01
CA HIS A 557 -14.54 -7.19 -12.73
C HIS A 557 -16.03 -6.80 -12.75
N PHE A 558 -16.65 -6.75 -13.93
CA PHE A 558 -17.98 -6.16 -14.06
C PHE A 558 -19.10 -7.03 -13.50
N ARG A 559 -19.10 -8.35 -13.75
CA ARG A 559 -20.14 -9.25 -13.25
C ARG A 559 -20.21 -9.26 -11.73
N ASN A 560 -19.06 -9.46 -11.07
CA ASN A 560 -19.00 -9.43 -9.61
C ASN A 560 -19.45 -8.08 -9.04
N ARG A 561 -19.09 -6.95 -9.67
CA ARG A 561 -19.57 -5.63 -9.24
C ARG A 561 -21.08 -5.44 -9.44
N TYR A 562 -21.62 -5.99 -10.52
CA TYR A 562 -23.05 -5.92 -10.83
C TYR A 562 -23.91 -6.74 -9.85
N GLU A 563 -23.46 -7.96 -9.54
CA GLU A 563 -24.19 -8.89 -8.66
C GLU A 563 -23.98 -8.57 -7.16
N SER A 564 -22.93 -7.82 -6.83
CA SER A 564 -22.57 -7.54 -5.44
C SER A 564 -23.38 -6.44 -4.78
N LYS A 565 -23.70 -6.67 -3.51
CA LYS A 565 -24.20 -5.61 -2.61
C LYS A 565 -23.12 -4.57 -2.32
N ILE A 566 -23.55 -3.35 -2.02
CA ILE A 566 -22.75 -2.26 -1.46
C ILE A 566 -23.50 -1.72 -0.25
N LEU A 567 -22.77 -1.50 0.84
CA LEU A 567 -23.26 -0.75 2.00
C LEU A 567 -22.62 0.65 1.96
N PHE A 568 -23.41 1.67 1.68
CA PHE A 568 -22.92 3.05 1.57
C PHE A 568 -23.93 4.04 2.15
N GLU A 569 -23.53 4.83 3.14
CA GLU A 569 -24.41 5.83 3.81
C GLU A 569 -25.76 5.22 4.27
N GLY A 570 -25.74 3.99 4.80
CA GLY A 570 -26.93 3.28 5.25
C GLY A 570 -27.80 2.67 4.13
N LEU A 571 -27.44 2.87 2.86
CA LEU A 571 -28.04 2.13 1.73
C LEU A 571 -27.38 0.77 1.60
N GLU A 572 -28.18 -0.30 1.54
CA GLU A 572 -27.74 -1.64 1.17
C GLU A 572 -28.39 -2.02 -0.16
N VAL A 573 -27.66 -1.86 -1.27
CA VAL A 573 -28.18 -2.09 -2.63
C VAL A 573 -27.20 -2.90 -3.47
N SER A 574 -27.68 -3.58 -4.51
CA SER A 574 -26.83 -4.09 -5.59
C SER A 574 -27.29 -3.50 -6.92
N PRO A 575 -26.39 -3.33 -7.91
CA PRO A 575 -26.81 -2.94 -9.26
C PRO A 575 -27.85 -3.90 -9.84
N ARG A 576 -27.73 -5.21 -9.57
CA ARG A 576 -28.73 -6.22 -9.96
C ARG A 576 -30.11 -5.91 -9.41
N ASP A 577 -30.22 -5.68 -8.11
CA ASP A 577 -31.51 -5.41 -7.45
C ASP A 577 -32.09 -4.04 -7.88
N THR A 578 -31.21 -3.09 -8.18
CA THR A 578 -31.56 -1.73 -8.60
C THR A 578 -32.11 -1.68 -10.02
N PHE A 579 -31.43 -2.33 -10.97
CA PHE A 579 -31.77 -2.24 -12.39
C PHE A 579 -32.65 -3.40 -12.87
N GLY A 580 -32.69 -4.52 -12.17
CA GLY A 580 -33.55 -5.66 -12.48
C GLY A 580 -33.15 -6.47 -13.73
N PHE A 581 -31.92 -6.34 -14.21
CA PHE A 581 -31.41 -7.16 -15.33
C PHE A 581 -30.68 -8.42 -14.83
N GLU A 582 -30.77 -9.49 -15.60
CA GLU A 582 -29.80 -10.59 -15.51
C GLU A 582 -28.48 -10.18 -16.15
N TRP A 583 -27.36 -10.78 -15.71
CA TRP A 583 -26.02 -10.40 -16.19
C TRP A 583 -25.86 -10.47 -17.72
N SER A 584 -26.53 -11.42 -18.38
CA SER A 584 -26.49 -11.56 -19.84
C SER A 584 -27.04 -10.34 -20.59
N GLU A 585 -28.02 -9.64 -20.00
CA GLU A 585 -28.60 -8.40 -20.51
C GLU A 585 -27.78 -7.20 -20.02
N ALA A 586 -27.54 -7.12 -18.71
CA ALA A 586 -26.82 -6.02 -18.07
C ALA A 586 -25.42 -5.83 -18.67
N GLY A 587 -24.72 -6.93 -18.92
CA GLY A 587 -23.41 -6.93 -19.54
C GLY A 587 -23.41 -6.25 -20.90
N ARG A 588 -24.49 -6.36 -21.68
CA ARG A 588 -24.57 -5.72 -23.01
C ARG A 588 -24.83 -4.22 -22.95
N SER A 589 -25.33 -3.74 -21.81
CA SER A 589 -25.81 -2.36 -21.62
C SER A 589 -25.08 -1.61 -20.50
N ILE A 590 -23.87 -2.05 -20.10
CA ILE A 590 -23.13 -1.47 -18.95
C ILE A 590 -22.99 0.05 -19.07
N ILE A 591 -22.64 0.56 -20.26
CA ILE A 591 -22.43 1.99 -20.47
C ILE A 591 -23.74 2.76 -20.34
N GLU A 592 -24.83 2.20 -20.85
CA GLU A 592 -26.16 2.78 -20.74
C GLU A 592 -26.66 2.80 -19.29
N LEU A 593 -26.44 1.71 -18.53
CA LEU A 593 -26.75 1.64 -17.10
C LEU A 593 -25.98 2.73 -16.34
N ILE A 594 -24.67 2.86 -16.57
CA ILE A 594 -23.84 3.91 -15.96
C ILE A 594 -24.34 5.31 -16.34
N SER A 595 -24.75 5.53 -17.59
CA SER A 595 -25.23 6.84 -18.06
C SER A 595 -26.59 7.25 -17.48
N GLY A 596 -27.31 6.31 -16.88
CA GLY A 596 -28.51 6.60 -16.12
C GLY A 596 -29.78 5.87 -16.54
N HIS A 597 -29.73 4.95 -17.50
CA HIS A 597 -30.92 4.27 -18.01
C HIS A 597 -31.36 3.11 -17.11
N ASP A 598 -32.66 2.82 -17.12
CA ASP A 598 -33.23 1.57 -16.61
C ASP A 598 -33.77 0.68 -17.73
N LYS A 599 -34.39 -0.44 -17.34
CA LYS A 599 -34.93 -1.43 -18.26
C LYS A 599 -36.05 -0.90 -19.12
N GLU A 600 -37.01 -0.19 -18.52
CA GLU A 600 -38.15 0.36 -19.24
C GLU A 600 -37.69 1.38 -20.28
N GLU A 601 -36.76 2.27 -19.93
CA GLU A 601 -36.18 3.24 -20.85
C GLU A 601 -35.44 2.56 -22.01
N LEU A 602 -34.61 1.55 -21.73
CA LEU A 602 -33.86 0.84 -22.78
C LEU A 602 -34.76 0.04 -23.71
N ASP A 603 -35.79 -0.60 -23.19
CA ASP A 603 -36.78 -1.33 -23.98
C ASP A 603 -37.59 -0.37 -24.86
N SER A 604 -37.95 0.81 -24.35
CA SER A 604 -38.66 1.86 -25.11
C SER A 604 -37.78 2.43 -26.24
N ILE A 605 -36.49 2.67 -25.98
CA ILE A 605 -35.53 3.09 -27.01
C ILE A 605 -35.38 2.00 -28.08
N ALA A 606 -35.25 0.74 -27.69
CA ALA A 606 -35.13 -0.38 -28.61
C ALA A 606 -36.42 -0.59 -29.45
N GLY A 607 -37.58 -0.31 -28.86
CA GLY A 607 -38.89 -0.33 -29.52
C GLY A 607 -39.15 0.87 -30.45
N GLY A 608 -38.27 1.88 -30.44
CA GLY A 608 -38.40 3.08 -31.28
C GLY A 608 -39.46 4.07 -30.78
N GLU A 609 -39.76 4.07 -29.48
CA GLU A 609 -40.73 4.99 -28.90
C GLU A 609 -40.25 6.45 -28.97
N VAL A 610 -41.15 7.34 -29.38
CA VAL A 610 -40.84 8.77 -29.55
C VAL A 610 -40.77 9.44 -28.17
N GLY A 611 -39.61 10.04 -27.86
CA GLY A 611 -39.38 10.79 -26.62
C GLY A 611 -38.30 10.20 -25.72
N TYR A 612 -37.86 8.97 -25.98
CA TYR A 612 -36.72 8.35 -25.30
C TYR A 612 -35.45 8.49 -26.15
N GLU A 613 -34.41 9.10 -25.58
CA GLU A 613 -33.09 9.21 -26.21
C GLU A 613 -32.00 8.66 -25.29
N TYR A 614 -30.91 8.17 -25.90
CA TYR A 614 -29.71 7.80 -25.16
C TYR A 614 -29.15 9.01 -24.38
N ARG A 615 -29.21 8.91 -23.04
CA ARG A 615 -28.59 9.82 -22.07
C ARG A 615 -27.10 9.99 -22.32
N ASN A 616 -26.59 11.16 -21.92
CA ASN A 616 -25.18 11.49 -22.00
C ASN A 616 -24.39 10.86 -20.84
N LEU A 617 -23.23 10.32 -21.18
CA LEU A 617 -22.22 9.81 -20.27
C LEU A 617 -21.13 10.86 -20.07
N ALA A 618 -20.64 11.00 -18.84
CA ALA A 618 -19.40 11.69 -18.55
C ALA A 618 -18.25 10.69 -18.41
N VAL A 619 -17.10 11.03 -19.03
CA VAL A 619 -15.81 10.39 -18.83
C VAL A 619 -14.91 11.37 -18.08
N ILE A 620 -14.39 10.93 -16.94
CA ILE A 620 -13.49 11.71 -16.10
C ILE A 620 -12.17 10.98 -15.99
N LYS A 621 -11.08 11.68 -16.32
CA LYS A 621 -9.71 11.21 -16.09
C LYS A 621 -9.02 12.13 -15.08
N LEU A 622 -8.42 11.54 -14.06
CA LEU A 622 -7.68 12.22 -12.99
C LEU A 622 -6.21 11.83 -13.09
N ASP A 623 -5.30 12.79 -12.90
CA ASP A 623 -3.86 12.53 -12.88
C ASP A 623 -3.16 13.44 -11.84
N GLY A 624 -2.25 12.87 -11.06
CA GLY A 624 -1.51 13.58 -10.02
C GLY A 624 -0.43 14.50 -10.57
N ASN A 625 -0.48 15.76 -10.18
CA ASN A 625 0.50 16.73 -10.64
C ASN A 625 1.89 16.44 -10.05
N LEU A 626 2.87 16.13 -10.90
CA LEU A 626 4.29 15.97 -10.54
C LEU A 626 4.55 14.89 -9.47
N MET A 627 3.80 13.78 -9.51
CA MET A 627 3.93 12.69 -8.52
C MET A 627 5.26 11.94 -8.62
N GLY A 628 5.83 11.82 -9.83
CA GLY A 628 7.15 11.22 -10.03
C GLY A 628 8.26 11.93 -9.23
N PRO A 629 8.51 13.23 -9.47
CA PRO A 629 9.45 14.03 -8.65
C PRO A 629 9.10 14.06 -7.17
N PHE A 630 7.80 14.06 -6.83
CA PHE A 630 7.33 14.01 -5.45
C PHE A 630 7.75 12.71 -4.75
N MET A 631 7.64 11.54 -5.38
CA MET A 631 8.11 10.27 -4.81
C MET A 631 9.63 10.07 -4.93
N ALA A 632 10.28 10.71 -5.90
CA ALA A 632 11.73 10.67 -6.04
C ALA A 632 12.46 11.48 -4.96
N SER A 633 11.78 12.44 -4.34
CA SER A 633 12.32 13.32 -3.29
C SER A 633 12.08 12.85 -1.86
N CYS A 634 11.74 11.57 -1.65
CA CYS A 634 11.63 10.98 -0.32
C CYS A 634 13.02 10.86 0.32
N ILE A 635 13.12 11.19 1.61
CA ILE A 635 14.40 11.24 2.34
C ILE A 635 14.57 10.17 3.42
N SER A 636 13.52 9.37 3.68
CA SER A 636 13.55 8.25 4.61
C SER A 636 12.51 7.18 4.23
N PRO A 637 12.59 5.94 4.76
CA PRO A 637 11.55 4.93 4.59
C PRO A 637 10.17 5.40 5.07
N THR A 638 10.06 6.00 6.27
CA THR A 638 8.80 6.56 6.76
C THR A 638 8.22 7.59 5.79
N ASP A 639 9.04 8.51 5.29
CA ASP A 639 8.60 9.52 4.32
C ASP A 639 8.08 8.88 3.02
N ALA A 640 8.77 7.84 2.51
CA ALA A 640 8.32 7.10 1.34
C ALA A 640 6.97 6.39 1.55
N TYR A 641 6.79 5.72 2.70
CA TYR A 641 5.53 5.11 3.08
C TYR A 641 4.39 6.13 3.19
N GLU A 642 4.62 7.21 3.94
CA GLU A 642 3.61 8.23 4.18
C GLU A 642 3.16 8.88 2.88
N ARG A 643 4.09 9.28 2.00
CA ARG A 643 3.75 9.87 0.70
C ARG A 643 2.96 8.89 -0.17
N SER A 644 3.42 7.65 -0.29
CA SER A 644 2.72 6.67 -1.12
C SER A 644 1.31 6.37 -0.61
N ALA A 645 1.15 6.13 0.68
CA ALA A 645 -0.16 5.83 1.26
C ALA A 645 -1.09 7.02 1.11
N ARG A 646 -0.61 8.24 1.37
CA ARG A 646 -1.42 9.44 1.28
C ARG A 646 -1.86 9.78 -0.14
N ILE A 647 -1.08 9.46 -1.17
CA ILE A 647 -1.51 9.60 -2.57
C ILE A 647 -2.79 8.78 -2.82
N ASP A 648 -2.75 7.48 -2.52
CA ASP A 648 -3.86 6.56 -2.76
C ASP A 648 -5.08 6.89 -1.89
N ILE A 649 -4.85 7.11 -0.58
CA ILE A 649 -5.89 7.47 0.38
C ILE A 649 -6.53 8.81 0.00
N ALA A 650 -5.75 9.82 -0.39
CA ALA A 650 -6.28 11.12 -0.78
C ALA A 650 -7.20 11.02 -1.98
N LEU A 651 -6.81 10.27 -3.03
CA LEU A 651 -7.65 10.06 -4.21
C LEU A 651 -8.97 9.39 -3.83
N LYS A 652 -8.89 8.27 -3.10
CA LYS A 652 -10.07 7.46 -2.77
C LYS A 652 -11.01 8.14 -1.79
N LYS A 653 -10.48 8.79 -0.74
CA LYS A 653 -11.30 9.61 0.18
C LYS A 653 -12.00 10.78 -0.54
N SER A 654 -11.34 11.38 -1.53
CA SER A 654 -11.93 12.48 -2.29
C SER A 654 -13.08 11.99 -3.18
N ILE A 655 -12.92 10.85 -3.83
CA ILE A 655 -13.98 10.22 -4.62
C ILE A 655 -15.14 9.77 -3.72
N GLU A 656 -14.85 9.09 -2.60
CA GLU A 656 -15.88 8.68 -1.63
C GLU A 656 -16.66 9.88 -1.09
N ARG A 657 -15.97 10.98 -0.79
CA ARG A 657 -16.62 12.21 -0.35
C ARG A 657 -17.54 12.78 -1.43
N ALA A 658 -17.08 12.82 -2.68
CA ALA A 658 -17.91 13.26 -3.80
C ALA A 658 -19.14 12.36 -3.99
N CYS A 659 -18.98 11.03 -3.89
CA CYS A 659 -20.10 10.09 -3.93
C CYS A 659 -21.10 10.33 -2.78
N ARG A 660 -20.61 10.55 -1.55
CA ARG A 660 -21.45 10.86 -0.38
C ARG A 660 -22.28 12.12 -0.61
N ASP A 661 -21.62 13.21 -1.00
CA ASP A 661 -22.28 14.50 -1.21
C ASP A 661 -23.35 14.42 -2.32
N LEU A 662 -23.09 13.66 -3.40
CA LEU A 662 -24.08 13.42 -4.45
C LEU A 662 -25.27 12.57 -3.97
N VAL A 663 -25.02 11.48 -3.22
CA VAL A 663 -26.07 10.63 -2.65
C VAL A 663 -26.95 11.42 -1.68
N GLU A 664 -26.36 12.24 -0.82
CA GLU A 664 -27.09 13.12 0.09
C GLU A 664 -27.89 14.19 -0.65
N ALA A 665 -27.35 14.77 -1.73
CA ALA A 665 -28.06 15.72 -2.57
C ALA A 665 -29.30 15.08 -3.24
N VAL A 666 -29.20 13.85 -3.74
CA VAL A 666 -30.34 13.12 -4.32
C VAL A 666 -31.39 12.82 -3.24
N ARG A 667 -30.97 12.29 -2.09
CA ARG A 667 -31.87 11.99 -0.96
C ARG A 667 -32.64 13.22 -0.48
N SER A 668 -31.95 14.34 -0.30
CA SER A 668 -32.57 15.58 0.16
C SER A 668 -33.55 16.18 -0.85
N THR A 669 -33.28 15.99 -2.15
CA THR A 669 -34.10 16.54 -3.24
C THR A 669 -35.32 15.65 -3.55
N VAL A 670 -35.12 14.35 -3.75
CA VAL A 670 -36.16 13.41 -4.18
C VAL A 670 -36.91 12.80 -3.00
N ARG A 671 -36.26 12.68 -1.83
CA ARG A 671 -36.76 12.02 -0.62
C ARG A 671 -37.13 10.54 -0.85
N ASP A 672 -36.40 9.90 -1.75
CA ASP A 672 -36.51 8.47 -2.05
C ASP A 672 -35.11 7.83 -2.04
N ASP A 673 -34.95 6.81 -1.19
CA ASP A 673 -33.72 6.04 -1.09
C ASP A 673 -33.48 5.15 -2.31
N SER A 674 -34.51 4.83 -3.10
CA SER A 674 -34.38 4.05 -4.33
C SER A 674 -33.55 4.79 -5.38
N GLU A 675 -33.81 6.08 -5.60
CA GLU A 675 -33.05 6.90 -6.55
C GLU A 675 -31.59 7.13 -6.10
N ALA A 676 -31.38 7.27 -4.79
CA ALA A 676 -30.05 7.33 -4.22
C ALA A 676 -29.29 6.00 -4.39
N GLY A 677 -29.99 4.88 -4.21
CA GLY A 677 -29.52 3.52 -4.50
C GLY A 677 -29.16 3.32 -5.98
N LYS A 678 -29.95 3.91 -6.88
CA LYS A 678 -29.70 3.91 -8.33
C LYS A 678 -28.43 4.68 -8.68
N LEU A 679 -28.27 5.88 -8.14
CA LEU A 679 -27.06 6.68 -8.33
C LEU A 679 -25.80 5.95 -7.84
N ILE A 680 -25.78 5.42 -6.61
CA ILE A 680 -24.58 4.75 -6.10
C ILE A 680 -24.25 3.48 -6.90
N SER A 681 -25.26 2.76 -7.39
CA SER A 681 -25.08 1.63 -8.30
C SER A 681 -24.43 2.05 -9.63
N GLN A 682 -24.83 3.21 -10.18
CA GLN A 682 -24.22 3.78 -11.39
C GLN A 682 -22.76 4.15 -11.16
N LEU A 683 -22.47 4.83 -10.05
CA LEU A 683 -21.10 5.23 -9.68
C LEU A 683 -20.20 4.01 -9.46
N LYS A 684 -20.70 2.98 -8.78
CA LYS A 684 -19.98 1.71 -8.57
C LYS A 684 -19.58 1.01 -9.87
N LEU A 685 -20.51 0.91 -10.83
CA LEU A 685 -20.21 0.35 -12.15
C LEU A 685 -19.30 1.27 -12.97
N GLY A 686 -19.38 2.57 -12.70
CA GLY A 686 -18.66 3.63 -13.39
C GLY A 686 -17.17 3.75 -13.04
N VAL A 687 -16.73 3.24 -11.89
CA VAL A 687 -15.29 3.22 -11.55
C VAL A 687 -14.57 2.22 -12.45
N ILE A 688 -13.73 2.69 -13.38
CA ILE A 688 -12.96 1.79 -14.25
C ILE A 688 -11.64 1.41 -13.59
N TYR A 689 -10.91 2.42 -13.11
CA TYR A 689 -9.80 2.24 -12.18
C TYR A 689 -9.61 3.51 -11.35
N ALA A 690 -9.09 3.35 -10.12
CA ALA A 690 -8.70 4.44 -9.23
C ALA A 690 -7.67 3.93 -8.24
N GLY A 691 -6.40 4.28 -8.44
CA GLY A 691 -5.30 3.77 -7.64
C GLY A 691 -4.06 4.62 -7.79
N GLY A 692 -3.35 4.84 -6.69
CA GLY A 692 -2.25 5.80 -6.66
C GLY A 692 -2.77 7.20 -7.02
N ASP A 693 -2.23 7.78 -8.09
CA ASP A 693 -2.50 9.14 -8.53
C ASP A 693 -3.33 9.27 -9.82
N ASP A 694 -3.72 8.15 -10.45
CA ASP A 694 -4.50 8.11 -11.70
C ASP A 694 -5.88 7.46 -11.45
N ALA A 695 -6.91 7.99 -12.11
CA ALA A 695 -8.24 7.37 -12.12
C ALA A 695 -8.97 7.62 -13.44
N LEU A 696 -9.74 6.62 -13.86
CA LEU A 696 -10.70 6.73 -14.95
C LEU A 696 -12.09 6.34 -14.46
N LEU A 697 -13.03 7.28 -14.59
CA LEU A 697 -14.39 7.16 -14.08
C LEU A 697 -15.39 7.46 -15.19
N LEU A 698 -16.45 6.67 -15.24
CA LEU A 698 -17.64 6.88 -16.06
C LEU A 698 -18.82 7.19 -15.13
N MET A 699 -19.66 8.16 -15.46
CA MET A 699 -20.82 8.48 -14.62
C MET A 699 -21.93 9.19 -15.40
N PRO A 700 -23.14 9.32 -14.84
CA PRO A 700 -24.17 10.15 -15.44
C PRO A 700 -23.65 11.58 -15.63
N SER A 701 -23.83 12.15 -16.82
CA SER A 701 -23.27 13.48 -17.14
C SER A 701 -23.71 14.60 -16.19
N TRP A 702 -24.89 14.50 -15.60
CA TRP A 702 -25.44 15.51 -14.70
C TRP A 702 -24.75 15.55 -13.33
N THR A 703 -24.08 14.48 -12.88
CA THR A 703 -23.35 14.46 -11.61
C THR A 703 -21.91 14.98 -11.74
N ALA A 704 -21.37 14.96 -12.95
CA ALA A 704 -19.95 15.10 -13.22
C ALA A 704 -19.34 16.42 -12.69
N LEU A 705 -20.03 17.55 -12.89
CA LEU A 705 -19.52 18.86 -12.44
C LEU A 705 -19.42 18.95 -10.90
N GLY A 706 -20.45 18.50 -10.19
CA GLY A 706 -20.43 18.47 -8.72
C GLY A 706 -19.34 17.53 -8.20
N PHE A 707 -19.22 16.36 -8.83
CA PHE A 707 -18.20 15.38 -8.51
C PHE A 707 -16.78 15.95 -8.62
N ILE A 708 -16.41 16.55 -9.76
CA ILE A 708 -15.04 17.04 -9.97
C ILE A 708 -14.68 18.21 -9.05
N LEU A 709 -15.67 19.05 -8.68
CA LEU A 709 -15.43 20.18 -7.77
C LEU A 709 -15.09 19.68 -6.36
N VAL A 710 -15.79 18.64 -5.88
CA VAL A 710 -15.49 18.01 -4.60
C VAL A 710 -14.13 17.32 -4.66
N VAL A 711 -13.88 16.49 -5.68
CA VAL A 711 -12.60 15.79 -5.82
C VAL A 711 -11.41 16.76 -5.90
N GLY A 712 -11.54 17.82 -6.70
CA GLY A 712 -10.51 18.85 -6.87
C GLY A 712 -10.24 19.67 -5.60
N ARG A 713 -11.21 19.79 -4.69
CA ARG A 713 -11.03 20.41 -3.36
C ARG A 713 -10.42 19.43 -2.36
N GLU A 714 -10.98 18.23 -2.26
CA GLU A 714 -10.65 17.28 -1.20
C GLU A 714 -9.26 16.65 -1.38
N PHE A 715 -8.83 16.40 -2.62
CA PHE A 715 -7.54 15.73 -2.85
C PHE A 715 -6.37 16.57 -2.35
N PRO A 716 -6.23 17.87 -2.71
CA PRO A 716 -5.17 18.70 -2.17
C PRO A 716 -5.23 18.81 -0.64
N LEU A 717 -6.42 18.92 -0.05
CA LEU A 717 -6.56 18.97 1.41
C LEU A 717 -6.04 17.67 2.05
N ASN A 718 -6.42 16.51 1.52
CA ASN A 718 -5.93 15.21 1.98
C ASN A 718 -4.42 15.02 1.77
N MET A 719 -3.83 15.71 0.79
CA MET A 719 -2.38 15.80 0.56
C MET A 719 -1.69 16.91 1.37
N GLY A 720 -2.39 17.59 2.28
CA GLY A 720 -1.82 18.67 3.09
C GLY A 720 -1.46 19.93 2.30
N GLY A 721 -2.07 20.11 1.13
CA GLY A 721 -1.78 21.20 0.21
C GLY A 721 -0.50 21.01 -0.62
N ALA A 722 0.21 19.88 -0.47
CA ALA A 722 1.50 19.69 -1.13
C ALA A 722 1.39 19.42 -2.64
N ARG A 723 0.31 18.74 -3.07
CA ARG A 723 0.06 18.36 -4.47
C ARG A 723 -1.43 18.43 -4.80
N GLY A 724 -1.74 18.56 -6.08
CA GLY A 724 -3.10 18.59 -6.61
C GLY A 724 -3.30 17.63 -7.79
N LEU A 725 -4.50 17.65 -8.37
CA LEU A 725 -4.88 16.84 -9.53
C LEU A 725 -5.06 17.70 -10.78
N SER A 726 -4.73 17.13 -11.92
CA SER A 726 -5.29 17.52 -13.21
C SER A 726 -6.55 16.69 -13.47
N ILE A 727 -7.64 17.35 -13.86
CA ILE A 727 -8.95 16.72 -14.07
C ILE A 727 -9.41 16.99 -15.51
N GLY A 728 -9.54 15.94 -16.30
CA GLY A 728 -10.20 15.97 -17.61
C GLY A 728 -11.66 15.51 -17.48
N LEU A 729 -12.59 16.27 -18.07
CA LEU A 729 -14.01 15.91 -18.18
C LEU A 729 -14.44 16.02 -19.63
N VAL A 730 -14.97 14.93 -20.18
CA VAL A 730 -15.59 14.89 -21.50
C VAL A 730 -16.98 14.30 -21.38
N VAL A 731 -17.95 14.87 -22.12
CA VAL A 731 -19.34 14.41 -22.12
C VAL A 731 -19.76 14.08 -23.54
N GLY A 732 -20.41 12.93 -23.73
CA GLY A 732 -20.94 12.49 -25.02
C GLY A 732 -22.14 11.55 -24.86
N LYS A 733 -22.80 11.20 -25.95
CA LYS A 733 -23.88 10.18 -25.91
C LYS A 733 -23.32 8.83 -25.45
N SER A 734 -24.09 8.02 -24.73
CA SER A 734 -23.66 6.68 -24.29
C SER A 734 -23.24 5.73 -25.42
N LYS A 735 -23.75 5.96 -26.65
CA LYS A 735 -23.36 5.25 -27.88
C LYS A 735 -22.15 5.85 -28.61
N ALA A 736 -21.58 6.95 -28.13
CA ALA A 736 -20.38 7.51 -28.72
C ALA A 736 -19.19 6.55 -28.55
N ASN A 737 -18.20 6.68 -29.42
CA ASN A 737 -16.98 5.89 -29.30
C ASN A 737 -16.25 6.28 -28.00
N LEU A 738 -16.14 5.34 -27.06
CA LEU A 738 -15.56 5.59 -25.75
C LEU A 738 -14.09 6.08 -25.82
N TRP A 739 -13.32 5.64 -26.80
CA TRP A 739 -11.93 6.10 -27.03
C TRP A 739 -11.83 7.48 -27.65
N GLY A 740 -12.90 7.97 -28.25
CA GLY A 740 -12.99 9.39 -28.61
C GLY A 740 -13.29 10.27 -27.39
N LEU A 741 -13.79 9.70 -26.30
CA LEU A 741 -14.14 10.41 -25.07
C LEU A 741 -13.04 10.34 -24.00
N ILE A 742 -12.32 9.22 -23.91
CA ILE A 742 -11.09 9.04 -23.10
C ILE A 742 -9.94 9.77 -23.78
#